data_AF-A0A537TIB1-F1
#
_entry.id   AF-A0A537TIB1-F1
#
_cell.length_a   1.000
_cell.length_b   1.000
_cell.length_c   1.000
_cell.angle_alpha   90.00
_cell.angle_beta   90.00
_cell.angle_gamma   90.00
#
_symmetry.space_group_name_H-M   'P 1'
#
loop_
_entity.id
_entity.type
_entity.pdbx_description
1 polymer ?
#
loop_
_entity_poly.entity_id
_entity_poly.type
_entity_poly.pdbx_seq_one_letter_code
_entity_poly.pdbx_strand_id
1 'polypeptide(L)'
;MARHRRERGGRIARRRAERDALVHRRLDWANFAPQGLALKHLDISAATSLHVSGNASISLFDLVQANAGFALDETIVDVNSPPTTLTGASLLALSLTGLEITLGTPTYGLTFGGPNSSVHVAVLRPGTPDSRQWWAVQAKSLGGSLALGTIVSADVSDVDVDLNQASNADAIDWTKVAGSGIDLTGGTSFAISGSLDNLDIADGLVTGSARFAAATDIVDADLNDDGVIDVSAGDVDNGRLFTLGLSQLHLTIGSDSFGISITSGTILVATLTPAAPTAPATDTRAWTAIEASDLGGSLTVGSLASATVSGLTIHVNRASGAFDPDGTGTNAIAASPLTWGSQIDQLEGETIKSMIDTDESGAFNATGVSVGGMPITLTSDDLLLLAGDLTDVSLANGFVKGRVHFELSKQLVDVHLATGDLTDAVLLSLGLSQLNLTVGDPASVHVSITSGSLALAALSARAPTTPSTDTRSWLAVKGTIGGASFSGVPGLTLELTEFSVELNRASGEYNNGSGAKTPAQALDWTSALDLNGNGIFGETSAPPAGDELTTNDTTIDLTGELLQASGTARVNLFDLVSGAVSFTFKQVPVDVDADGNGVFDPSAPLPTPPIRGPPDLAGATLTTLGLSVLPDGILIGTPALGIQVTSGSLALAVVTPSAASKAAGDGRSWLAFKAENLSGSVNGAPLLTLTASDVRVEINRASGAFQTTVAYDAKVLDWTKQLDLTDDGVFDEVKVGAITVDLTNDRMLASGTLSNLSVLDGLVTSTGSIGFSVTRQSVDVSTGSDPTVADVKNASLLTLGLNLTGGGLQVGKPGVGASLSGGTVALAFITAPTPGGPAGTPTWVEQGPRPIINAGSVTAPNNAATGAVEAIAVNPTNSAEIYVGTVNGGIWRTQNASAANAGAITWTPLTEQAVTLAIGSLAFSPLDPTGKTLFAGTGSFSNLTWSSPPATARGILRTTDGGATWMNFAVNAASEGRIKAILPTSI
;
A
#
# COMPACT_ATOMS: atom_id res chain seq x y z
N MET A 1 32.39 64.52 -94.67
CA MET A 1 32.54 63.06 -94.41
C MET A 1 32.39 62.64 -92.93
N ALA A 2 32.34 63.55 -91.93
CA ALA A 2 32.18 63.18 -90.51
C ALA A 2 30.71 62.87 -90.09
N ARG A 3 29.69 63.29 -90.85
CA ARG A 3 28.27 63.06 -90.52
C ARG A 3 27.80 61.63 -90.81
N HIS A 4 28.38 60.96 -91.81
CA HIS A 4 28.01 59.59 -92.19
C HIS A 4 28.59 58.49 -91.27
N ARG A 5 29.65 58.78 -90.50
CA ARG A 5 30.20 57.83 -89.52
C ARG A 5 29.41 57.79 -88.20
N ARG A 6 28.80 58.89 -87.76
CA ARG A 6 27.95 58.91 -86.55
C ARG A 6 26.62 58.17 -86.71
N GLU A 7 26.01 58.20 -87.90
CA GLU A 7 24.75 57.48 -88.13
C GLU A 7 24.93 55.95 -88.29
N ARG A 8 26.06 55.48 -88.83
CA ARG A 8 26.38 54.04 -88.83
C ARG A 8 26.77 53.52 -87.45
N GLY A 9 27.53 54.31 -86.67
CA GLY A 9 27.86 53.97 -85.28
C GLY A 9 26.61 53.90 -84.39
N GLY A 10 25.67 54.84 -84.54
CA GLY A 10 24.40 54.83 -83.81
C GLY A 10 23.47 53.68 -84.20
N ARG A 11 23.39 53.30 -85.49
CA ARG A 11 22.58 52.13 -85.91
C ARG A 11 23.21 50.78 -85.53
N ILE A 12 24.54 50.69 -85.50
CA ILE A 12 25.23 49.47 -85.04
C ILE A 12 25.17 49.37 -83.52
N ALA A 13 25.29 50.47 -82.77
CA ALA A 13 25.09 50.48 -81.32
C ALA A 13 23.63 50.23 -80.93
N ARG A 14 22.65 50.73 -81.69
CA ARG A 14 21.22 50.45 -81.46
C ARG A 14 20.84 49.03 -81.85
N ARG A 15 21.38 48.48 -82.94
CA ARG A 15 21.21 47.05 -83.30
C ARG A 15 22.01 46.12 -82.39
N ARG A 16 23.12 46.57 -81.80
CA ARG A 16 23.88 45.80 -80.80
C ARG A 16 23.19 45.88 -79.44
N ALA A 17 22.61 47.01 -79.05
CA ALA A 17 21.77 47.15 -77.86
C ALA A 17 20.42 46.43 -78.01
N GLU A 18 19.81 46.39 -79.20
CA GLU A 18 18.60 45.58 -79.49
C GLU A 18 18.93 44.08 -79.55
N ARG A 19 20.12 43.71 -80.04
CA ARG A 19 20.60 42.32 -80.05
C ARG A 19 21.10 41.85 -78.68
N ASP A 20 21.63 42.74 -77.84
CA ASP A 20 22.04 42.46 -76.47
C ASP A 20 20.82 42.57 -75.51
N ALA A 21 19.74 43.28 -75.89
CA ALA A 21 18.41 43.22 -75.25
C ALA A 21 17.55 42.02 -75.71
N LEU A 22 17.93 41.38 -76.82
CA LEU A 22 17.54 40.01 -77.19
C LEU A 22 18.41 39.00 -76.41
N VAL A 23 18.48 39.17 -75.08
CA VAL A 23 18.66 38.03 -74.18
C VAL A 23 17.56 37.05 -74.54
N HIS A 24 17.90 35.76 -74.73
CA HIS A 24 17.00 34.73 -75.25
C HIS A 24 15.75 34.59 -74.36
N ARG A 25 14.74 35.45 -74.57
CA ARG A 25 13.45 35.35 -73.90
C ARG A 25 12.75 34.16 -74.52
N ARG A 26 12.44 33.18 -73.68
CA ARG A 26 11.65 32.02 -74.07
C ARG A 26 10.30 32.50 -74.61
N LEU A 27 9.82 31.82 -75.65
CA LEU A 27 8.56 32.15 -76.29
C LEU A 27 7.42 31.76 -75.35
N ASP A 28 6.52 32.69 -75.06
CA ASP A 28 5.29 32.43 -74.33
C ASP A 28 4.27 31.79 -75.30
N TRP A 29 4.13 30.46 -75.24
CA TRP A 29 3.24 29.72 -76.12
C TRP A 29 1.77 29.92 -75.74
N ALA A 30 1.47 30.18 -74.46
CA ALA A 30 0.11 30.46 -74.00
C ALA A 30 -0.46 31.72 -74.67
N ASN A 31 0.39 32.72 -74.93
CA ASN A 31 0.01 33.96 -75.63
C ASN A 31 0.40 34.00 -77.12
N PHE A 32 0.91 32.89 -77.69
CA PHE A 32 1.37 32.84 -79.07
C PHE A 32 0.22 32.54 -80.05
N ALA A 33 -0.19 33.54 -80.84
CA ALA A 33 -1.23 33.40 -81.86
C ALA A 33 -0.66 33.60 -83.29
N PRO A 34 -0.21 32.54 -83.99
CA PRO A 34 0.26 32.65 -85.36
C PRO A 34 -0.93 32.84 -86.33
N GLN A 35 -0.86 33.87 -87.16
CA GLN A 35 -1.85 34.13 -88.22
C GLN A 35 -1.80 33.02 -89.28
N GLY A 36 -2.86 32.22 -89.41
CA GLY A 36 -3.08 31.29 -90.54
C GLY A 36 -2.77 29.81 -90.30
N LEU A 37 -2.42 29.39 -89.09
CA LEU A 37 -2.24 27.97 -88.73
C LEU A 37 -3.07 27.64 -87.49
N ALA A 38 -3.97 26.66 -87.58
CA ALA A 38 -4.69 26.12 -86.44
C ALA A 38 -3.77 25.16 -85.66
N LEU A 39 -2.87 25.71 -84.86
CA LEU A 39 -2.11 24.92 -83.89
C LEU A 39 -2.99 24.60 -82.69
N LYS A 40 -2.82 23.41 -82.11
CA LYS A 40 -3.38 23.09 -80.79
C LYS A 40 -2.83 24.11 -79.80
N HIS A 41 -3.70 24.76 -79.04
CA HIS A 41 -3.29 25.72 -78.02
C HIS A 41 -2.36 25.03 -77.01
N LEU A 42 -1.17 25.60 -76.83
CA LEU A 42 -0.15 25.12 -75.90
C LEU A 42 -0.11 26.11 -74.75
N ASP A 43 -0.65 25.72 -73.59
CA ASP A 43 -0.66 26.54 -72.38
C ASP A 43 0.70 26.44 -71.66
N ILE A 44 1.75 26.98 -72.30
CA ILE A 44 3.13 26.93 -71.80
C ILE A 44 3.67 28.36 -71.76
N SER A 45 3.95 28.86 -70.55
CA SER A 45 4.44 30.23 -70.35
C SER A 45 5.94 30.38 -70.69
N ALA A 46 6.42 31.62 -70.78
CA ALA A 46 7.86 31.90 -70.93
C ALA A 46 8.71 31.48 -69.71
N ALA A 47 8.10 31.21 -68.55
CA ALA A 47 8.80 30.76 -67.35
C ALA A 47 9.18 29.26 -67.41
N THR A 48 8.53 28.47 -68.27
CA THR A 48 8.74 27.02 -68.40
C THR A 48 9.92 26.70 -69.32
N SER A 49 10.92 25.97 -68.83
CA SER A 49 12.08 25.43 -69.58
C SER A 49 11.74 24.13 -70.31
N LEU A 50 10.96 23.28 -69.65
CA LEU A 50 10.66 21.90 -70.02
C LEU A 50 9.22 21.63 -69.60
N HIS A 51 8.42 21.06 -70.49
CA HIS A 51 7.12 20.48 -70.18
C HIS A 51 6.99 19.16 -70.94
N VAL A 52 6.75 18.06 -70.21
CA VAL A 52 6.49 16.74 -70.78
C VAL A 52 5.30 16.13 -70.06
N SER A 53 4.22 15.82 -70.77
CA SER A 53 3.04 15.20 -70.18
C SER A 53 2.47 14.10 -71.06
N GLY A 54 1.78 13.14 -70.44
CA GLY A 54 1.15 12.03 -71.15
C GLY A 54 0.72 10.91 -70.20
N ASN A 55 0.35 9.77 -70.78
CA ASN A 55 0.10 8.53 -70.04
C ASN A 55 1.24 7.56 -70.34
N ALA A 56 1.79 6.93 -69.30
CA ALA A 56 2.76 5.87 -69.41
C ALA A 56 2.13 4.54 -69.00
N SER A 57 2.40 3.49 -69.78
CA SER A 57 2.03 2.11 -69.45
C SER A 57 3.24 1.22 -69.68
N ILE A 58 3.57 0.40 -68.69
CA ILE A 58 4.66 -0.59 -68.72
C ILE A 58 4.02 -1.94 -68.43
N SER A 59 4.25 -2.93 -69.31
CA SER A 59 3.91 -4.32 -69.06
C SER A 59 5.12 -5.20 -69.40
N LEU A 60 5.66 -5.89 -68.41
CA LEU A 60 6.80 -6.80 -68.57
C LEU A 60 6.42 -8.19 -68.06
N PHE A 61 6.42 -9.16 -68.98
CA PHE A 61 6.22 -10.59 -68.70
C PHE A 61 4.96 -10.92 -67.88
N ASP A 62 3.93 -10.06 -67.96
CA ASP A 62 2.71 -10.12 -67.14
C ASP A 62 2.96 -10.10 -65.60
N LEU A 63 4.21 -9.85 -65.20
CA LEU A 63 4.67 -9.84 -63.82
C LEU A 63 4.84 -8.41 -63.30
N VAL A 64 5.14 -7.46 -64.17
CA VAL A 64 5.23 -6.04 -63.79
C VAL A 64 4.30 -5.27 -64.70
N GLN A 65 3.26 -4.69 -64.11
CA GLN A 65 2.32 -3.80 -64.78
C GLN A 65 2.37 -2.46 -64.06
N ALA A 66 2.53 -1.37 -64.79
CA ALA A 66 2.50 -0.03 -64.22
C ALA A 66 1.78 0.93 -65.17
N ASN A 67 0.82 1.69 -64.66
CA ASN A 67 0.10 2.73 -65.39
C ASN A 67 0.14 4.03 -64.60
N ALA A 68 0.34 5.15 -65.27
CA ALA A 68 0.21 6.47 -64.65
C ALA A 68 -0.02 7.56 -65.72
N GLY A 69 -0.84 8.54 -65.40
CA GLY A 69 -0.70 9.86 -65.99
C GLY A 69 0.54 10.54 -65.42
N PHE A 70 1.29 11.28 -66.23
CA PHE A 70 2.46 12.03 -65.77
C PHE A 70 2.54 13.42 -66.39
N ALA A 71 3.09 14.37 -65.64
CA ALA A 71 3.53 15.68 -66.11
C ALA A 71 4.87 16.03 -65.44
N LEU A 72 5.85 16.47 -66.22
CA LEU A 72 7.17 16.91 -65.78
C LEU A 72 7.42 18.32 -66.29
N ASP A 73 7.57 19.26 -65.37
CA ASP A 73 7.77 20.67 -65.63
C ASP A 73 9.08 21.15 -65.01
N GLU A 74 9.87 21.91 -65.77
CA GLU A 74 10.95 22.72 -65.20
C GLU A 74 10.59 24.19 -65.41
N THR A 75 10.48 24.97 -64.33
CA THR A 75 10.09 26.40 -64.36
C THR A 75 11.09 27.25 -63.59
N ILE A 76 11.14 28.54 -63.93
CA ILE A 76 11.86 29.54 -63.14
C ILE A 76 10.86 30.23 -62.23
N VAL A 77 11.09 30.19 -60.93
CA VAL A 77 10.18 30.72 -59.90
C VAL A 77 10.90 31.70 -58.96
N ASP A 78 10.13 32.67 -58.47
CA ASP A 78 10.51 33.52 -57.35
C ASP A 78 9.76 33.03 -56.11
N VAL A 79 10.47 32.78 -55.02
CA VAL A 79 9.91 32.22 -53.78
C VAL A 79 10.08 33.22 -52.65
N ASN A 80 9.01 33.48 -51.92
CA ASN A 80 9.04 34.31 -50.71
C ASN A 80 8.47 33.52 -49.52
N SER A 81 9.36 32.84 -48.79
CA SER A 81 9.06 32.05 -47.59
C SER A 81 10.08 32.45 -46.52
N PRO A 82 9.90 33.61 -45.84
CA PRO A 82 10.85 34.11 -44.85
C PRO A 82 11.23 33.04 -43.82
N PRO A 83 12.52 32.91 -43.46
CA PRO A 83 13.64 33.80 -43.80
C PRO A 83 14.21 33.62 -45.23
N THR A 84 13.70 32.65 -46.00
CA THR A 84 14.18 32.30 -47.34
C THR A 84 13.44 33.07 -48.44
N THR A 85 14.15 33.99 -49.11
CA THR A 85 13.69 34.60 -50.37
C THR A 85 14.61 34.19 -51.52
N LEU A 86 14.04 33.64 -52.59
CA LEU A 86 14.77 33.23 -53.80
C LEU A 86 14.23 34.00 -55.00
N THR A 87 15.13 34.45 -55.87
CA THR A 87 14.77 35.08 -57.14
C THR A 87 15.38 34.27 -58.28
N GLY A 88 14.57 33.87 -59.24
CA GLY A 88 14.99 33.10 -60.41
C GLY A 88 15.47 31.68 -60.09
N ALA A 89 14.89 31.01 -59.09
CA ALA A 89 15.21 29.62 -58.75
C ALA A 89 14.65 28.66 -59.82
N SER A 90 15.37 27.58 -60.11
CA SER A 90 14.86 26.49 -60.97
C SER A 90 14.05 25.51 -60.12
N LEU A 91 12.79 25.31 -60.50
CA LEU A 91 11.88 24.32 -59.94
C LEU A 91 11.70 23.20 -60.97
N LEU A 92 12.03 21.97 -60.59
CA LEU A 92 11.70 20.76 -61.36
C LEU A 92 10.57 20.03 -60.62
N ALA A 93 9.40 19.93 -61.22
CA ALA A 93 8.21 19.30 -60.65
C ALA A 93 7.71 18.14 -61.51
N LEU A 94 7.58 16.97 -60.91
CA LEU A 94 6.96 15.77 -61.49
C LEU A 94 5.63 15.53 -60.78
N SER A 95 4.56 15.35 -61.54
CA SER A 95 3.24 14.95 -61.05
C SER A 95 2.84 13.64 -61.70
N LEU A 96 2.46 12.65 -60.90
CA LEU A 96 1.88 11.38 -61.33
C LEU A 96 0.43 11.32 -60.84
N THR A 97 -0.50 10.90 -61.70
CA THR A 97 -1.92 10.75 -61.34
C THR A 97 -2.44 9.39 -61.77
N GLY A 98 -3.33 8.81 -60.97
CA GLY A 98 -3.86 7.47 -61.22
C GLY A 98 -2.76 6.43 -61.33
N LEU A 99 -1.73 6.53 -60.48
CA LEU A 99 -0.62 5.58 -60.44
C LEU A 99 -1.17 4.22 -60.05
N GLU A 100 -0.90 3.19 -60.84
CA GLU A 100 -1.26 1.80 -60.53
C GLU A 100 -0.08 0.91 -60.90
N ILE A 101 0.59 0.34 -59.90
CA ILE A 101 1.68 -0.61 -60.08
C ILE A 101 1.24 -1.96 -59.52
N THR A 102 1.38 -3.01 -60.31
CA THR A 102 1.19 -4.41 -59.92
C THR A 102 2.48 -5.16 -60.21
N LEU A 103 3.08 -5.72 -59.17
CA LEU A 103 4.23 -6.61 -59.25
C LEU A 103 3.78 -8.00 -58.82
N GLY A 104 4.05 -9.04 -59.61
CA GLY A 104 3.71 -10.41 -59.26
C GLY A 104 2.34 -10.88 -59.76
N THR A 105 1.78 -11.86 -59.05
CA THR A 105 0.44 -12.43 -59.27
C THR A 105 -0.43 -12.14 -58.04
N PRO A 106 -1.76 -12.29 -58.10
CA PRO A 106 -2.63 -12.09 -56.94
C PRO A 106 -2.27 -12.92 -55.69
N THR A 107 -1.55 -14.04 -55.86
CA THR A 107 -1.10 -14.89 -54.76
C THR A 107 0.29 -14.51 -54.23
N TYR A 108 1.16 -14.00 -55.11
CA TYR A 108 2.53 -13.59 -54.77
C TYR A 108 2.79 -12.27 -55.48
N GLY A 109 2.43 -11.17 -54.84
CA GLY A 109 2.49 -9.87 -55.47
C GLY A 109 2.28 -8.70 -54.53
N LEU A 110 2.55 -7.52 -55.10
CA LEU A 110 2.39 -6.21 -54.49
C LEU A 110 1.62 -5.35 -55.48
N THR A 111 0.53 -4.74 -55.03
CA THR A 111 -0.10 -3.63 -55.73
C THR A 111 0.16 -2.33 -54.98
N PHE A 112 0.31 -1.24 -55.71
CA PHE A 112 0.57 0.09 -55.15
C PHE A 112 -0.03 1.18 -56.03
N GLY A 113 -0.66 2.16 -55.40
CA GLY A 113 -1.39 3.26 -56.04
C GLY A 113 -2.90 3.01 -56.11
N GLY A 114 -3.58 3.71 -57.01
CA GLY A 114 -5.02 3.62 -57.23
C GLY A 114 -5.51 4.69 -58.20
N PRO A 115 -6.75 4.57 -58.70
CA PRO A 115 -7.29 5.46 -59.74
C PRO A 115 -7.38 6.92 -59.31
N ASN A 116 -7.47 7.18 -58.00
CA ASN A 116 -7.54 8.51 -57.42
C ASN A 116 -6.21 8.98 -56.81
N SER A 117 -5.15 8.18 -56.90
CA SER A 117 -3.85 8.53 -56.32
C SER A 117 -3.18 9.68 -57.06
N SER A 118 -2.45 10.51 -56.30
CA SER A 118 -1.52 11.49 -56.87
C SER A 118 -0.16 11.39 -56.17
N VAL A 119 0.92 11.61 -56.92
CA VAL A 119 2.29 11.72 -56.39
C VAL A 119 2.97 12.92 -57.04
N HIS A 120 3.29 13.93 -56.24
CA HIS A 120 4.03 15.11 -56.63
C HIS A 120 5.45 15.04 -56.06
N VAL A 121 6.46 15.28 -56.90
CA VAL A 121 7.86 15.36 -56.52
C VAL A 121 8.42 16.66 -57.06
N ALA A 122 8.97 17.51 -56.19
CA ALA A 122 9.56 18.77 -56.60
C ALA A 122 10.99 18.91 -56.10
N VAL A 123 11.84 19.55 -56.90
CA VAL A 123 13.21 19.92 -56.54
C VAL A 123 13.41 21.39 -56.86
N LEU A 124 13.81 22.17 -55.86
CA LEU A 124 14.04 23.61 -55.98
C LEU A 124 15.53 23.91 -55.77
N ARG A 125 16.12 24.63 -56.72
CA ARG A 125 17.54 25.02 -56.70
C ARG A 125 17.72 26.50 -57.05
N PRO A 126 18.37 27.31 -56.22
CA PRO A 126 18.72 28.68 -56.58
C PRO A 126 19.83 28.71 -57.64
N GLY A 127 20.03 29.88 -58.26
CA GLY A 127 21.13 30.09 -59.21
C GLY A 127 22.52 30.01 -58.54
N THR A 128 23.51 29.48 -59.23
CA THR A 128 24.91 29.42 -58.74
C THR A 128 25.48 30.82 -58.48
N PRO A 129 26.19 31.08 -57.37
CA PRO A 129 26.90 30.12 -56.51
C PRO A 129 26.18 29.71 -55.20
N ASP A 130 24.85 29.61 -55.18
CA ASP A 130 24.11 29.10 -54.01
C ASP A 130 24.16 27.56 -53.93
N SER A 131 24.49 27.01 -52.75
CA SER A 131 24.59 25.56 -52.50
C SER A 131 23.34 24.97 -51.83
N ARG A 132 22.33 25.80 -51.52
CA ARG A 132 21.07 25.35 -50.93
C ARG A 132 20.24 24.59 -51.95
N GLN A 133 19.59 23.53 -51.51
CA GLN A 133 18.66 22.75 -52.33
C GLN A 133 17.51 22.28 -51.47
N TRP A 134 16.32 22.23 -52.05
CA TRP A 134 15.14 21.66 -51.41
C TRP A 134 14.54 20.62 -52.33
N TRP A 135 13.97 19.60 -51.73
CA TRP A 135 13.13 18.65 -52.44
C TRP A 135 12.00 18.18 -51.55
N ALA A 136 10.86 17.90 -52.17
CA ALA A 136 9.70 17.38 -51.49
C ALA A 136 9.01 16.30 -52.29
N VAL A 137 8.33 15.44 -51.56
CA VAL A 137 7.41 14.43 -52.09
C VAL A 137 6.09 14.59 -51.35
N GLN A 138 5.01 14.71 -52.09
CA GLN A 138 3.66 14.63 -51.56
C GLN A 138 2.88 13.60 -52.36
N ALA A 139 2.49 12.52 -51.70
CA ALA A 139 1.60 11.52 -52.26
C ALA A 139 0.29 11.52 -51.50
N LYS A 140 -0.83 11.43 -52.21
CA LYS A 140 -2.17 11.44 -51.64
C LYS A 140 -3.00 10.26 -52.13
N SER A 141 -3.81 9.69 -51.23
CA SER A 141 -4.77 8.63 -51.53
C SER A 141 -4.14 7.40 -52.20
N LEU A 142 -2.95 6.99 -51.74
CA LEU A 142 -2.32 5.76 -52.20
C LEU A 142 -3.05 4.55 -51.60
N GLY A 143 -3.36 3.56 -52.42
CA GLY A 143 -3.78 2.24 -51.99
C GLY A 143 -2.69 1.20 -52.27
N GLY A 144 -2.86 0.00 -51.76
CA GLY A 144 -1.99 -1.11 -52.10
C GLY A 144 -2.39 -2.39 -51.41
N SER A 145 -1.88 -3.50 -51.91
CA SER A 145 -2.06 -4.81 -51.29
C SER A 145 -0.79 -5.63 -51.42
N LEU A 146 -0.43 -6.34 -50.37
CA LEU A 146 0.66 -7.31 -50.35
C LEU A 146 0.06 -8.70 -50.17
N ALA A 147 0.47 -9.65 -51.00
CA ALA A 147 0.13 -11.07 -50.85
C ALA A 147 1.39 -11.93 -51.04
N LEU A 148 1.73 -12.74 -50.04
CA LEU A 148 2.85 -13.68 -50.04
C LEU A 148 2.34 -15.10 -49.73
N GLY A 149 1.60 -15.68 -50.67
CA GLY A 149 0.95 -16.97 -50.51
C GLY A 149 -0.17 -16.90 -49.46
N THR A 150 -0.15 -17.85 -48.52
CA THR A 150 -1.03 -17.86 -47.34
C THR A 150 -0.32 -17.38 -46.08
N ILE A 151 0.92 -16.89 -46.19
CA ILE A 151 1.77 -16.57 -45.04
C ILE A 151 1.59 -15.11 -44.62
N VAL A 152 1.43 -14.19 -45.57
CA VAL A 152 1.20 -12.77 -45.28
C VAL A 152 0.25 -12.19 -46.31
N SER A 153 -0.81 -11.53 -45.84
CA SER A 153 -1.59 -10.58 -46.63
C SER A 153 -1.85 -9.31 -45.84
N ALA A 154 -1.86 -8.17 -46.51
CA ALA A 154 -2.23 -6.89 -45.94
C ALA A 154 -2.67 -5.93 -47.04
N ASP A 155 -3.69 -5.14 -46.76
CA ASP A 155 -4.12 -4.04 -47.61
C ASP A 155 -3.77 -2.71 -46.93
N VAL A 156 -3.42 -1.71 -47.71
CA VAL A 156 -3.32 -0.33 -47.25
C VAL A 156 -4.21 0.56 -48.09
N SER A 157 -4.88 1.51 -47.45
CA SER A 157 -5.80 2.43 -48.09
C SER A 157 -5.62 3.85 -47.57
N ASP A 158 -5.97 4.83 -48.41
CA ASP A 158 -5.90 6.26 -48.10
C ASP A 158 -4.52 6.69 -47.54
N VAL A 159 -3.45 6.12 -48.08
CA VAL A 159 -2.09 6.41 -47.62
C VAL A 159 -1.62 7.74 -48.19
N ASP A 160 -1.33 8.68 -47.30
CA ASP A 160 -0.73 9.97 -47.59
C ASP A 160 0.72 9.96 -47.12
N VAL A 161 1.63 10.47 -47.94
CA VAL A 161 3.06 10.60 -47.61
C VAL A 161 3.50 12.01 -47.92
N ASP A 162 3.98 12.71 -46.90
CA ASP A 162 4.48 14.06 -46.98
C ASP A 162 5.95 14.05 -46.54
N LEU A 163 6.84 14.60 -47.38
CA LEU A 163 8.28 14.64 -47.11
C LEU A 163 8.82 15.98 -47.59
N ASN A 164 9.46 16.72 -46.69
CA ASN A 164 10.08 18.00 -46.99
C ASN A 164 11.52 17.98 -46.49
N GLN A 165 12.47 18.10 -47.42
CA GLN A 165 13.88 17.94 -47.11
C GLN A 165 14.69 19.07 -47.75
N ALA A 166 15.68 19.53 -46.99
CA ALA A 166 16.57 20.59 -47.41
C ALA A 166 18.03 20.16 -47.26
N SER A 167 18.92 20.79 -48.02
CA SER A 167 20.36 20.60 -47.93
C SER A 167 21.02 21.96 -47.82
N ASN A 168 21.83 22.15 -46.77
CA ASN A 168 22.47 23.42 -46.42
C ASN A 168 21.49 24.58 -46.16
N ALA A 169 20.24 24.27 -45.82
CA ALA A 169 19.16 25.21 -45.54
C ALA A 169 18.12 24.55 -44.64
N ASP A 170 17.25 25.36 -44.06
CA ASP A 170 16.03 24.90 -43.38
C ASP A 170 14.98 24.47 -44.40
N ALA A 171 14.01 23.68 -43.98
CA ALA A 171 12.88 23.27 -44.82
C ALA A 171 12.10 24.49 -45.34
N ILE A 172 11.50 24.35 -46.53
CA ILE A 172 10.81 25.46 -47.21
C ILE A 172 9.30 25.25 -47.20
N ASP A 173 8.53 26.34 -47.08
CA ASP A 173 7.08 26.32 -47.27
C ASP A 173 6.74 26.17 -48.77
N TRP A 174 6.38 24.95 -49.17
CA TRP A 174 6.05 24.61 -50.56
C TRP A 174 4.75 25.24 -51.04
N THR A 175 3.87 25.69 -50.13
CA THR A 175 2.66 26.46 -50.48
C THR A 175 3.01 27.81 -51.11
N LYS A 176 4.23 28.31 -50.89
CA LYS A 176 4.77 29.55 -51.49
C LYS A 176 5.54 29.30 -52.78
N VAL A 177 5.74 28.05 -53.18
CA VAL A 177 6.48 27.67 -54.39
C VAL A 177 5.49 27.39 -55.53
N ALA A 178 5.07 28.44 -56.22
CA ALA A 178 4.06 28.33 -57.29
C ALA A 178 4.49 27.33 -58.39
N GLY A 179 3.58 26.42 -58.74
CA GLY A 179 3.83 25.39 -59.76
C GLY A 179 4.47 24.10 -59.24
N SER A 180 4.70 23.96 -57.93
CA SER A 180 5.19 22.71 -57.32
C SER A 180 4.15 21.59 -57.33
N GLY A 181 2.86 21.95 -57.18
CA GLY A 181 1.78 20.99 -56.93
C GLY A 181 1.82 20.36 -55.53
N ILE A 182 2.63 20.93 -54.61
CA ILE A 182 2.86 20.42 -53.27
C ILE A 182 2.32 21.43 -52.25
N ASP A 183 1.52 20.94 -51.30
CA ASP A 183 0.92 21.71 -50.21
C ASP A 183 1.53 21.26 -48.86
N LEU A 184 2.79 21.66 -48.61
CA LEU A 184 3.54 21.35 -47.39
C LEU A 184 4.10 22.64 -46.78
N THR A 185 4.02 22.76 -45.47
CA THR A 185 4.60 23.90 -44.71
C THR A 185 6.05 23.61 -44.30
N GLY A 186 6.75 24.62 -43.76
CA GLY A 186 8.16 24.52 -43.41
C GLY A 186 8.48 23.59 -42.23
N GLY A 187 7.55 23.37 -41.30
CA GLY A 187 7.81 22.56 -40.08
C GLY A 187 7.76 21.04 -40.28
N THR A 188 6.98 20.56 -41.25
CA THR A 188 6.79 19.11 -41.46
C THR A 188 8.00 18.48 -42.16
N SER A 189 8.84 17.69 -41.47
CA SER A 189 9.98 17.04 -42.13
C SER A 189 9.56 15.76 -42.86
N PHE A 190 8.75 14.94 -42.19
CA PHE A 190 8.16 13.73 -42.75
C PHE A 190 6.84 13.45 -42.03
N ALA A 191 5.78 13.13 -42.77
CA ALA A 191 4.56 12.58 -42.23
C ALA A 191 4.03 11.47 -43.14
N ILE A 192 3.44 10.45 -42.53
CA ILE A 192 2.73 9.38 -43.22
C ILE A 192 1.46 9.07 -42.46
N SER A 193 0.35 8.94 -43.16
CA SER A 193 -0.91 8.49 -42.57
C SER A 193 -1.66 7.59 -43.52
N GLY A 194 -2.61 6.81 -43.00
CA GLY A 194 -3.47 5.94 -43.80
C GLY A 194 -4.12 4.86 -42.95
N SER A 195 -4.67 3.85 -43.62
CA SER A 195 -5.26 2.68 -42.97
C SER A 195 -4.52 1.42 -43.38
N LEU A 196 -4.23 0.58 -42.39
CA LEU A 196 -3.88 -0.82 -42.59
C LEU A 196 -5.18 -1.63 -42.45
N ASP A 197 -5.54 -2.34 -43.49
CA ASP A 197 -6.75 -3.15 -43.59
C ASP A 197 -6.38 -4.62 -43.82
N ASN A 198 -7.20 -5.53 -43.30
CA ASN A 198 -7.08 -6.98 -43.57
C ASN A 198 -5.68 -7.56 -43.34
N LEU A 199 -4.96 -7.12 -42.30
CA LEU A 199 -3.70 -7.75 -41.93
C LEU A 199 -3.97 -9.21 -41.55
N ASP A 200 -3.23 -10.12 -42.16
CA ASP A 200 -3.18 -11.53 -41.80
C ASP A 200 -1.74 -12.03 -41.95
N ILE A 201 -1.14 -12.51 -40.86
CA ILE A 201 0.16 -13.14 -40.84
C ILE A 201 0.00 -14.55 -40.27
N ALA A 202 0.59 -15.50 -41.00
CA ALA A 202 0.66 -16.92 -40.69
C ALA A 202 -0.72 -17.57 -40.50
N ASP A 203 -1.64 -17.30 -41.42
CA ASP A 203 -2.97 -17.95 -41.51
C ASP A 203 -3.79 -17.75 -40.23
N GLY A 204 -3.97 -16.48 -39.85
CA GLY A 204 -4.78 -16.06 -38.71
C GLY A 204 -4.03 -15.89 -37.38
N LEU A 205 -2.72 -16.20 -37.32
CA LEU A 205 -1.95 -16.05 -36.08
C LEU A 205 -1.84 -14.58 -35.64
N VAL A 206 -1.67 -13.65 -36.58
CA VAL A 206 -1.78 -12.22 -36.31
C VAL A 206 -2.75 -11.63 -37.32
N THR A 207 -3.87 -11.12 -36.85
CA THR A 207 -4.84 -10.42 -37.70
C THR A 207 -5.12 -9.04 -37.15
N GLY A 208 -5.50 -8.10 -38.02
CA GLY A 208 -5.85 -6.78 -37.54
C GLY A 208 -6.10 -5.73 -38.60
N SER A 209 -6.41 -4.54 -38.09
CA SER A 209 -6.52 -3.30 -38.83
C SER A 209 -6.26 -2.12 -37.89
N ALA A 210 -5.76 -1.03 -38.45
CA ALA A 210 -5.60 0.21 -37.70
C ALA A 210 -5.49 1.38 -38.68
N ARG A 211 -6.02 2.54 -38.29
CA ARG A 211 -5.58 3.80 -38.87
C ARG A 211 -4.28 4.20 -38.20
N PHE A 212 -3.30 4.62 -38.99
CA PHE A 212 -2.01 5.07 -38.49
C PHE A 212 -1.70 6.47 -38.98
N ALA A 213 -1.00 7.25 -38.15
CA ALA A 213 -0.38 8.50 -38.51
C ALA A 213 0.98 8.56 -37.81
N ALA A 214 2.06 8.85 -38.52
CA ALA A 214 3.37 9.03 -37.93
C ALA A 214 4.05 10.23 -38.57
N ALA A 215 4.68 11.06 -37.76
CA ALA A 215 5.41 12.22 -38.24
C ALA A 215 6.74 12.39 -37.51
N THR A 216 7.69 13.04 -38.19
CA THR A 216 8.87 13.61 -37.55
C THR A 216 8.95 15.07 -37.90
N ASP A 217 9.08 15.90 -36.88
CA ASP A 217 9.16 17.35 -36.98
C ASP A 217 10.37 17.86 -36.21
N ILE A 218 10.74 19.10 -36.51
CA ILE A 218 11.67 19.89 -35.70
C ILE A 218 10.81 20.85 -34.89
N VAL A 219 11.06 20.92 -33.58
CA VAL A 219 10.27 21.70 -32.62
C VAL A 219 11.18 22.38 -31.61
N ASP A 220 10.69 23.48 -31.07
CA ASP A 220 11.27 24.15 -29.91
C ASP A 220 10.52 23.77 -28.63
N ALA A 221 11.22 23.67 -27.50
CA ALA A 221 10.60 23.48 -26.20
C ALA A 221 11.21 24.40 -25.13
N ASP A 222 10.35 25.23 -24.55
CA ASP A 222 10.63 26.12 -23.42
C ASP A 222 10.49 25.32 -22.12
N LEU A 223 11.62 25.05 -21.45
CA LEU A 223 11.64 24.19 -20.27
C LEU A 223 11.52 24.96 -18.95
N ASN A 224 11.65 26.28 -19.00
CA ASN A 224 11.65 27.15 -17.83
C ASN A 224 10.39 28.04 -17.76
N ASP A 225 9.54 27.99 -18.80
CA ASP A 225 8.28 28.73 -18.95
C ASP A 225 8.45 30.26 -18.88
N ASP A 226 9.61 30.77 -19.34
CA ASP A 226 9.87 32.22 -19.45
C ASP A 226 9.41 32.82 -20.80
N GLY A 227 8.96 31.97 -21.72
CA GLY A 227 8.46 32.32 -23.06
C GLY A 227 9.58 32.60 -24.07
N VAL A 228 10.83 32.29 -23.75
CA VAL A 228 12.01 32.55 -24.58
C VAL A 228 12.88 31.31 -24.68
N ILE A 229 13.18 30.86 -25.89
CA ILE A 229 14.13 29.75 -26.10
C ILE A 229 15.56 30.20 -25.81
N ASP A 230 16.14 29.71 -24.71
CA ASP A 230 17.54 29.86 -24.33
C ASP A 230 18.20 28.49 -24.07
N VAL A 231 18.92 27.99 -25.07
CA VAL A 231 19.71 26.75 -24.97
C VAL A 231 20.72 26.74 -23.82
N SER A 232 21.17 27.90 -23.34
CA SER A 232 22.10 27.99 -22.21
C SER A 232 21.41 27.88 -20.86
N ALA A 233 20.12 28.23 -20.79
CA ALA A 233 19.23 27.98 -19.65
C ALA A 233 18.71 26.53 -19.62
N GLY A 234 18.89 25.80 -20.72
CA GLY A 234 18.54 24.39 -20.85
C GLY A 234 17.36 24.12 -21.77
N ASP A 235 16.83 25.12 -22.47
CA ASP A 235 15.73 24.93 -23.41
C ASP A 235 16.16 24.10 -24.63
N VAL A 236 15.17 23.51 -25.31
CA VAL A 236 15.40 22.71 -26.50
C VAL A 236 15.13 23.56 -27.72
N ASP A 237 16.19 23.93 -28.43
CA ASP A 237 16.14 24.59 -29.73
C ASP A 237 16.35 23.54 -30.83
N ASN A 238 15.45 23.51 -31.83
CA ASN A 238 15.49 22.57 -32.95
C ASN A 238 15.52 21.08 -32.53
N GLY A 239 14.72 20.72 -31.52
CA GLY A 239 14.54 19.35 -31.07
C GLY A 239 13.84 18.46 -32.08
N ARG A 240 14.19 17.17 -32.12
CA ARG A 240 13.54 16.19 -33.00
C ARG A 240 12.33 15.58 -32.31
N LEU A 241 11.13 15.94 -32.76
CA LEU A 241 9.88 15.31 -32.36
C LEU A 241 9.57 14.13 -33.29
N PHE A 242 9.16 13.01 -32.72
CA PHE A 242 8.53 11.90 -33.45
C PHE A 242 7.17 11.62 -32.83
N THR A 243 6.15 11.51 -33.66
CA THR A 243 4.79 11.16 -33.25
C THR A 243 4.32 9.89 -33.95
N LEU A 244 3.52 9.09 -33.25
CA LEU A 244 2.84 7.90 -33.77
C LEU A 244 1.45 7.80 -33.16
N GLY A 245 0.43 7.75 -34.01
CA GLY A 245 -0.97 7.65 -33.64
C GLY A 245 -1.55 6.40 -34.28
N LEU A 246 -2.22 5.59 -33.47
CA LEU A 246 -3.02 4.45 -33.91
C LEU A 246 -4.45 4.69 -33.46
N SER A 247 -5.42 4.60 -34.36
CA SER A 247 -6.85 4.68 -34.02
C SER A 247 -7.63 3.60 -34.74
N GLN A 248 -8.87 3.33 -34.29
CA GLN A 248 -9.66 2.19 -34.78
C GLN A 248 -8.85 0.89 -34.69
N LEU A 249 -8.10 0.73 -33.60
CA LEU A 249 -7.16 -0.37 -33.44
C LEU A 249 -7.90 -1.69 -33.20
N HIS A 250 -7.74 -2.61 -34.14
CA HIS A 250 -8.14 -4.00 -34.03
C HIS A 250 -6.91 -4.89 -34.24
N LEU A 251 -6.52 -5.68 -33.25
CA LEU A 251 -5.36 -6.55 -33.35
C LEU A 251 -5.61 -7.83 -32.58
N THR A 252 -5.55 -8.98 -33.23
CA THR A 252 -5.58 -10.29 -32.58
C THR A 252 -4.27 -10.98 -32.82
N ILE A 253 -3.61 -11.43 -31.76
CA ILE A 253 -2.40 -12.24 -31.80
C ILE A 253 -2.70 -13.56 -31.09
N GLY A 254 -2.54 -14.69 -31.79
CA GLY A 254 -2.78 -16.02 -31.25
C GLY A 254 -4.06 -16.66 -31.77
N SER A 255 -4.71 -17.41 -30.88
CA SER A 255 -5.98 -18.10 -31.10
C SER A 255 -6.94 -17.77 -29.97
N ASP A 256 -8.21 -18.13 -30.11
CA ASP A 256 -9.23 -17.95 -29.06
C ASP A 256 -8.83 -18.56 -27.70
N SER A 257 -8.00 -19.63 -27.72
CA SER A 257 -7.53 -20.30 -26.50
C SER A 257 -6.18 -19.78 -26.00
N PHE A 258 -5.39 -19.07 -26.80
CA PHE A 258 -4.10 -18.54 -26.38
C PHE A 258 -3.79 -17.32 -27.22
N GLY A 259 -3.95 -16.13 -26.65
CA GLY A 259 -3.79 -14.90 -27.42
C GLY A 259 -4.14 -13.64 -26.67
N ILE A 260 -3.87 -12.53 -27.35
CA ILE A 260 -4.22 -11.17 -26.94
C ILE A 260 -5.06 -10.58 -28.08
N SER A 261 -6.17 -9.94 -27.73
CA SER A 261 -6.99 -9.18 -28.66
C SER A 261 -7.10 -7.74 -28.17
N ILE A 262 -6.93 -6.78 -29.08
CA ILE A 262 -7.32 -5.39 -28.93
C ILE A 262 -8.49 -5.17 -29.88
N THR A 263 -9.62 -4.71 -29.37
CA THR A 263 -10.87 -4.59 -30.09
C THR A 263 -11.28 -3.15 -30.36
N SER A 264 -10.65 -2.19 -29.68
CA SER A 264 -10.92 -0.77 -29.85
C SER A 264 -9.84 0.08 -29.20
N GLY A 265 -9.91 1.36 -29.48
CA GLY A 265 -9.18 2.42 -28.79
C GLY A 265 -8.22 3.17 -29.68
N THR A 266 -7.58 4.16 -29.06
CA THR A 266 -6.60 5.05 -29.67
C THR A 266 -5.32 5.00 -28.85
N ILE A 267 -4.17 5.06 -29.50
CA ILE A 267 -2.85 5.17 -28.88
C ILE A 267 -2.11 6.30 -29.58
N LEU A 268 -1.74 7.34 -28.83
CA LEU A 268 -0.89 8.44 -29.26
C LEU A 268 0.45 8.30 -28.55
N VAL A 269 1.53 8.45 -29.29
CA VAL A 269 2.90 8.42 -28.78
C VAL A 269 3.61 9.65 -29.32
N ALA A 270 4.34 10.34 -28.45
CA ALA A 270 5.28 11.38 -28.85
C ALA A 270 6.63 11.16 -28.14
N THR A 271 7.72 11.35 -28.87
CA THR A 271 9.07 11.35 -28.30
C THR A 271 9.83 12.58 -28.76
N LEU A 272 10.48 13.27 -27.83
CA LEU A 272 11.31 14.44 -28.11
C LEU A 272 12.75 14.16 -27.70
N THR A 273 13.68 14.47 -28.59
CA THR A 273 15.13 14.44 -28.30
C THR A 273 15.77 15.75 -28.74
N PRO A 274 16.59 16.40 -27.91
CA PRO A 274 17.28 17.64 -28.29
C PRO A 274 18.21 17.46 -29.49
N ALA A 275 18.45 18.56 -30.22
CA ALA A 275 19.56 18.61 -31.16
C ALA A 275 20.90 18.39 -30.42
N ALA A 276 21.88 17.80 -31.11
CA ALA A 276 23.20 17.61 -30.53
C ALA A 276 23.85 18.99 -30.27
N PRO A 277 24.21 19.32 -29.01
CA PRO A 277 24.77 20.63 -28.70
C PRO A 277 26.19 20.77 -29.25
N THR A 278 26.68 22.01 -29.32
CA THR A 278 28.07 22.27 -29.68
C THR A 278 29.01 21.90 -28.53
N ALA A 279 30.06 21.12 -28.82
CA ALA A 279 31.04 20.70 -27.81
C ALA A 279 31.70 21.94 -27.13
N PRO A 280 31.93 21.92 -25.80
CA PRO A 280 31.98 20.74 -24.92
C PRO A 280 30.65 20.30 -24.29
N ALA A 281 29.56 21.03 -24.49
CA ALA A 281 28.26 20.68 -23.92
C ALA A 281 27.79 19.29 -24.39
N THR A 282 27.02 18.61 -23.54
CA THR A 282 26.37 17.34 -23.88
C THR A 282 24.91 17.38 -23.48
N ASP A 283 24.03 16.83 -24.31
CA ASP A 283 22.62 16.66 -23.98
C ASP A 283 22.23 15.22 -24.23
N THR A 284 21.77 14.55 -23.17
CA THR A 284 21.30 13.16 -23.21
C THR A 284 19.81 13.07 -22.90
N ARG A 285 19.13 14.20 -22.81
CA ARG A 285 17.72 14.23 -22.43
C ARG A 285 16.85 13.61 -23.50
N ALA A 286 15.80 12.94 -23.05
CA ALA A 286 14.78 12.37 -23.92
C ALA A 286 13.45 12.32 -23.17
N TRP A 287 12.39 12.67 -23.88
CA TRP A 287 11.03 12.66 -23.36
C TRP A 287 10.14 11.71 -24.16
N THR A 288 9.18 11.10 -23.48
CA THR A 288 8.20 10.19 -24.08
C THR A 288 6.85 10.42 -23.44
N ALA A 289 5.87 10.78 -24.25
CA ALA A 289 4.45 10.73 -23.93
C ALA A 289 3.81 9.51 -24.60
N ILE A 290 2.98 8.80 -23.85
CA ILE A 290 2.04 7.81 -24.38
C ILE A 290 0.68 8.15 -23.78
N GLU A 291 -0.30 8.38 -24.64
CA GLU A 291 -1.69 8.62 -24.25
C GLU A 291 -2.57 7.67 -25.03
N ALA A 292 -3.19 6.73 -24.32
CA ALA A 292 -4.14 5.80 -24.89
C ALA A 292 -5.50 5.93 -24.21
N SER A 293 -6.55 5.87 -25.01
CA SER A 293 -7.93 6.06 -24.58
C SER A 293 -8.85 5.02 -25.20
N ASP A 294 -9.90 4.68 -24.45
CA ASP A 294 -10.95 3.74 -24.86
C ASP A 294 -10.41 2.37 -25.35
N LEU A 295 -9.25 1.95 -24.83
CA LEU A 295 -8.66 0.67 -25.19
C LEU A 295 -9.57 -0.45 -24.64
N GLY A 296 -10.01 -1.32 -25.55
CA GLY A 296 -10.78 -2.52 -25.24
C GLY A 296 -10.03 -3.74 -25.74
N GLY A 297 -10.09 -4.84 -24.99
CA GLY A 297 -9.39 -6.05 -25.38
C GLY A 297 -9.55 -7.21 -24.43
N SER A 298 -8.91 -8.32 -24.76
CA SER A 298 -8.88 -9.51 -23.92
C SER A 298 -7.53 -10.21 -23.98
N LEU A 299 -7.20 -10.89 -22.89
CA LEU A 299 -6.08 -11.82 -22.80
C LEU A 299 -6.65 -13.19 -22.45
N THR A 300 -6.24 -14.22 -23.18
CA THR A 300 -6.59 -15.62 -22.89
C THR A 300 -5.34 -16.48 -22.90
N VAL A 301 -5.15 -17.28 -21.84
CA VAL A 301 -4.03 -18.21 -21.66
C VAL A 301 -4.60 -19.59 -21.30
N GLY A 302 -5.12 -20.28 -22.30
CA GLY A 302 -5.79 -21.57 -22.18
C GLY A 302 -6.94 -21.51 -21.18
N SER A 303 -7.03 -22.55 -20.33
CA SER A 303 -7.90 -22.51 -19.16
C SER A 303 -7.28 -21.75 -17.99
N LEU A 304 -5.97 -21.46 -18.00
CA LEU A 304 -5.24 -20.97 -16.83
C LEU A 304 -5.71 -19.57 -16.43
N ALA A 305 -5.79 -18.65 -17.39
CA ALA A 305 -6.19 -17.28 -17.12
C ALA A 305 -6.91 -16.66 -18.32
N SER A 306 -7.93 -15.86 -18.06
CA SER A 306 -8.51 -14.93 -19.02
C SER A 306 -8.92 -13.63 -18.32
N ALA A 307 -8.87 -12.53 -19.05
CA ALA A 307 -9.44 -11.26 -18.61
C ALA A 307 -9.87 -10.45 -19.82
N THR A 308 -11.02 -9.79 -19.71
CA THR A 308 -11.46 -8.75 -20.65
C THR A 308 -11.25 -7.40 -19.97
N VAL A 309 -10.67 -6.45 -20.71
CA VAL A 309 -10.52 -5.06 -20.30
C VAL A 309 -11.37 -4.16 -21.20
N SER A 310 -12.02 -3.16 -20.63
CA SER A 310 -12.77 -2.14 -21.37
C SER A 310 -12.53 -0.75 -20.81
N GLY A 311 -12.57 0.25 -21.69
CA GLY A 311 -12.39 1.66 -21.30
C GLY A 311 -11.01 1.92 -20.69
N LEU A 312 -9.98 1.18 -21.13
CA LEU A 312 -8.64 1.32 -20.59
C LEU A 312 -8.02 2.64 -21.07
N THR A 313 -7.66 3.47 -20.10
CA THR A 313 -6.88 4.68 -20.27
C THR A 313 -5.46 4.42 -19.80
N ILE A 314 -4.46 4.82 -20.60
CA ILE A 314 -3.04 4.70 -20.28
C ILE A 314 -2.36 6.04 -20.56
N HIS A 315 -1.88 6.71 -19.52
CA HIS A 315 -1.01 7.88 -19.65
C HIS A 315 0.38 7.51 -19.15
N VAL A 316 1.42 7.87 -19.91
CA VAL A 316 2.82 7.77 -19.49
C VAL A 316 3.51 9.05 -19.92
N ASN A 317 4.02 9.82 -18.97
CA ASN A 317 4.88 10.96 -19.24
C ASN A 317 6.25 10.72 -18.60
N ARG A 318 7.25 10.44 -19.43
CA ARG A 318 8.58 10.05 -18.96
C ARG A 318 9.64 10.98 -19.48
N ALA A 319 10.46 11.48 -18.57
CA ALA A 319 11.70 12.18 -18.86
C ALA A 319 12.91 11.36 -18.42
N SER A 320 14.02 11.50 -19.13
CA SER A 320 15.29 10.84 -18.78
C SER A 320 16.47 11.63 -19.33
N GLY A 321 17.66 11.38 -18.79
CA GLY A 321 18.90 12.05 -19.20
C GLY A 321 19.12 13.40 -18.52
N ALA A 322 20.20 14.07 -18.90
CA ALA A 322 20.57 15.39 -18.39
C ALA A 322 21.26 16.23 -19.47
N PHE A 323 21.11 17.54 -19.36
CA PHE A 323 21.86 18.54 -20.12
C PHE A 323 23.03 19.04 -19.30
N ASP A 324 24.23 18.89 -19.84
CA ASP A 324 25.48 19.34 -19.24
C ASP A 324 26.07 20.46 -20.11
N PRO A 325 25.90 21.74 -19.73
CA PRO A 325 26.28 22.88 -20.55
C PRO A 325 27.80 23.03 -20.73
N ASP A 326 28.62 22.43 -19.85
CA ASP A 326 30.08 22.56 -19.89
C ASP A 326 30.83 21.24 -20.14
N GLY A 327 30.14 20.11 -20.12
CA GLY A 327 30.70 18.78 -20.38
C GLY A 327 31.51 18.20 -19.21
N THR A 328 31.44 18.81 -18.03
CA THR A 328 32.19 18.40 -16.83
C THR A 328 31.38 17.53 -15.88
N GLY A 329 30.06 17.46 -16.07
CA GLY A 329 29.11 16.73 -15.24
C GLY A 329 28.70 17.43 -13.95
N THR A 330 29.29 18.57 -13.60
CA THR A 330 29.00 19.26 -12.31
C THR A 330 27.76 20.14 -12.34
N ASN A 331 27.36 20.64 -13.52
CA ASN A 331 26.21 21.53 -13.70
C ASN A 331 25.10 20.86 -14.53
N ALA A 332 24.99 19.54 -14.45
CA ALA A 332 24.04 18.78 -15.25
C ALA A 332 22.60 19.01 -14.77
N ILE A 333 21.73 19.49 -15.65
CA ILE A 333 20.30 19.71 -15.43
C ILE A 333 19.57 18.42 -15.84
N ALA A 334 18.97 17.73 -14.87
CA ALA A 334 18.18 16.52 -15.14
C ALA A 334 16.89 16.86 -15.89
N ALA A 335 16.44 15.97 -16.77
CA ALA A 335 15.16 16.13 -17.44
C ALA A 335 13.97 15.97 -16.47
N SER A 336 13.01 16.88 -16.57
CA SER A 336 11.68 16.77 -15.96
C SER A 336 10.62 16.42 -17.02
N PRO A 337 9.50 15.76 -16.66
CA PRO A 337 8.37 15.52 -17.56
C PRO A 337 7.86 16.84 -18.17
N LEU A 338 7.33 16.78 -19.41
CA LEU A 338 6.88 17.96 -20.15
C LEU A 338 5.37 18.11 -20.12
N THR A 339 4.89 19.34 -20.22
CA THR A 339 3.50 19.64 -20.57
C THR A 339 3.35 19.62 -22.09
N TRP A 340 2.76 18.55 -22.62
CA TRP A 340 2.68 18.26 -24.06
C TRP A 340 1.57 19.02 -24.79
N GLY A 341 0.52 19.40 -24.07
CA GLY A 341 -0.63 20.12 -24.62
C GLY A 341 -1.12 21.19 -23.65
N SER A 342 -1.78 22.20 -24.21
CA SER A 342 -2.40 23.25 -23.39
C SER A 342 -3.72 22.74 -22.83
N GLN A 343 -3.93 22.90 -21.53
CA GLN A 343 -5.16 22.55 -20.83
C GLN A 343 -5.77 23.79 -20.15
N ILE A 344 -7.08 23.79 -19.99
CA ILE A 344 -7.75 24.71 -19.07
C ILE A 344 -7.89 23.95 -17.76
N ASP A 345 -7.29 24.47 -16.69
CA ASP A 345 -7.59 24.00 -15.36
C ASP A 345 -9.08 24.24 -15.09
N GLN A 346 -9.85 23.17 -14.92
CA GLN A 346 -11.29 23.24 -14.72
C GLN A 346 -11.67 23.74 -13.32
N LEU A 347 -10.73 23.75 -12.37
CA LEU A 347 -10.94 24.21 -11.00
C LEU A 347 -10.64 25.70 -10.86
N GLU A 348 -9.52 26.17 -11.41
CA GLU A 348 -9.07 27.57 -11.26
C GLU A 348 -9.38 28.45 -12.47
N GLY A 349 -9.66 27.86 -13.64
CA GLY A 349 -9.87 28.58 -14.90
C GLY A 349 -8.58 29.15 -15.50
N GLU A 350 -7.41 28.83 -14.91
CA GLU A 350 -6.10 29.16 -15.45
C GLU A 350 -5.76 28.26 -16.64
N THR A 351 -4.97 28.78 -17.58
CA THR A 351 -4.54 28.02 -18.76
C THR A 351 -3.15 27.47 -18.53
N ILE A 352 -3.06 26.16 -18.33
CA ILE A 352 -1.80 25.43 -18.39
C ILE A 352 -1.38 25.40 -19.85
N LYS A 353 -0.23 26.00 -20.19
CA LYS A 353 0.26 26.06 -21.57
C LYS A 353 1.19 24.89 -21.86
N SER A 354 1.16 24.41 -23.10
CA SER A 354 2.20 23.51 -23.57
C SER A 354 3.59 24.15 -23.50
N MET A 355 4.59 23.33 -23.22
CA MET A 355 6.00 23.72 -23.29
C MET A 355 6.58 23.61 -24.71
N ILE A 356 5.81 23.12 -25.69
CA ILE A 356 6.31 22.76 -27.02
C ILE A 356 5.70 23.68 -28.09
N ASP A 357 6.56 24.17 -28.97
CA ASP A 357 6.19 24.85 -30.20
C ASP A 357 6.51 23.99 -31.43
N THR A 358 5.46 23.53 -32.10
CA THR A 358 5.51 22.77 -33.35
C THR A 358 5.57 23.66 -34.61
N ASP A 359 5.47 24.98 -34.46
CA ASP A 359 5.58 25.95 -35.54
C ASP A 359 6.89 26.74 -35.47
N GLU A 360 7.89 26.26 -36.20
CA GLU A 360 9.21 26.90 -36.35
C GLU A 360 9.18 28.28 -37.05
N SER A 361 8.01 28.82 -37.40
CA SER A 361 7.86 30.09 -38.09
C SER A 361 7.71 31.29 -37.15
N GLY A 362 8.78 31.66 -36.45
CA GLY A 362 8.84 32.96 -35.75
C GLY A 362 9.43 32.89 -34.35
N ALA A 363 8.78 33.58 -33.42
CA ALA A 363 9.12 33.50 -32.00
C ALA A 363 8.27 32.42 -31.34
N PHE A 364 8.80 31.80 -30.29
CA PHE A 364 8.14 30.72 -29.55
C PHE A 364 6.67 31.04 -29.24
N ASN A 365 5.81 30.10 -29.59
CA ASN A 365 4.38 30.12 -29.33
C ASN A 365 3.90 28.70 -29.01
N ALA A 366 3.54 28.44 -27.75
CA ALA A 366 3.04 27.14 -27.29
C ALA A 366 1.86 26.61 -28.13
N THR A 367 2.14 25.77 -29.13
CA THR A 367 1.14 25.19 -30.04
C THR A 367 0.71 23.80 -29.58
N GLY A 368 1.56 23.09 -28.82
CA GLY A 368 1.28 21.75 -28.33
C GLY A 368 1.40 20.66 -29.38
N VAL A 369 1.49 19.41 -28.92
CA VAL A 369 1.71 18.25 -29.79
C VAL A 369 0.39 17.59 -30.16
N SER A 370 0.19 17.34 -31.45
CA SER A 370 -0.93 16.55 -31.96
C SER A 370 -0.47 15.47 -32.93
N VAL A 371 -1.24 14.38 -32.99
CA VAL A 371 -0.95 13.23 -33.85
C VAL A 371 -2.19 12.91 -34.68
N GLY A 372 -2.11 13.08 -36.00
CA GLY A 372 -3.28 12.92 -36.88
C GLY A 372 -4.43 13.87 -36.53
N GLY A 373 -4.14 15.04 -35.95
CA GLY A 373 -5.13 16.02 -35.50
C GLY A 373 -5.70 15.78 -34.09
N MET A 374 -5.27 14.72 -33.38
CA MET A 374 -5.63 14.48 -31.99
C MET A 374 -4.55 15.03 -31.06
N PRO A 375 -4.87 15.93 -30.11
CA PRO A 375 -3.87 16.49 -29.19
C PRO A 375 -3.42 15.44 -28.15
N ILE A 376 -2.16 15.54 -27.72
CA ILE A 376 -1.68 14.91 -26.49
C ILE A 376 -1.91 15.91 -25.36
N THR A 377 -2.55 15.46 -24.28
CA THR A 377 -3.07 16.33 -23.21
C THR A 377 -2.26 16.27 -21.92
N LEU A 378 -1.24 15.42 -21.83
CA LEU A 378 -0.46 15.20 -20.59
C LEU A 378 0.27 16.46 -20.10
N THR A 379 0.21 16.72 -18.79
CA THR A 379 0.95 17.79 -18.09
C THR A 379 2.24 17.26 -17.44
N SER A 380 3.09 18.14 -16.93
CA SER A 380 4.32 17.79 -16.21
C SER A 380 4.10 16.94 -14.95
N ASP A 381 2.91 17.03 -14.34
CA ASP A 381 2.60 16.34 -13.09
C ASP A 381 2.01 14.94 -13.33
N ASP A 382 1.48 14.70 -14.54
CA ASP A 382 0.89 13.43 -14.99
C ASP A 382 1.96 12.37 -15.34
N LEU A 383 2.60 11.74 -14.35
CA LEU A 383 3.65 10.74 -14.65
C LEU A 383 3.09 9.42 -15.21
N LEU A 384 2.01 8.92 -14.61
CA LEU A 384 1.37 7.66 -14.98
C LEU A 384 -0.12 7.71 -14.60
N LEU A 385 -0.97 7.29 -15.52
CA LEU A 385 -2.35 6.88 -15.22
C LEU A 385 -2.62 5.55 -15.91
N LEU A 386 -3.21 4.62 -15.19
CA LEU A 386 -3.72 3.37 -15.73
C LEU A 386 -5.09 3.11 -15.11
N ALA A 387 -6.15 3.29 -15.88
CA ALA A 387 -7.53 3.18 -15.38
C ALA A 387 -8.41 2.40 -16.34
N GLY A 388 -9.34 1.59 -15.84
CA GLY A 388 -10.29 0.86 -16.68
C GLY A 388 -11.05 -0.22 -15.93
N ASP A 389 -11.90 -0.94 -16.67
CA ASP A 389 -12.70 -2.03 -16.14
C ASP A 389 -12.13 -3.39 -16.53
N LEU A 390 -11.92 -4.26 -15.55
CA LEU A 390 -11.77 -5.69 -15.77
C LEU A 390 -13.12 -6.36 -15.55
N THR A 391 -13.73 -6.90 -16.60
CA THR A 391 -15.13 -7.38 -16.55
C THR A 391 -15.27 -8.89 -16.43
N ASP A 392 -14.36 -9.65 -17.03
CA ASP A 392 -14.40 -11.12 -17.11
C ASP A 392 -13.09 -11.76 -16.63
N VAL A 393 -12.64 -11.41 -15.43
CA VAL A 393 -11.45 -12.01 -14.84
C VAL A 393 -11.75 -13.47 -14.49
N SER A 394 -10.89 -14.38 -14.93
CA SER A 394 -10.88 -15.79 -14.54
C SER A 394 -9.44 -16.26 -14.44
N LEU A 395 -8.97 -16.57 -13.23
CA LEU A 395 -7.60 -17.02 -12.96
C LEU A 395 -7.59 -18.42 -12.36
N ALA A 396 -6.47 -19.13 -12.54
CA ALA A 396 -6.22 -20.47 -12.05
C ALA A 396 -7.37 -21.45 -12.38
N ASN A 397 -7.71 -21.59 -13.68
CA ASN A 397 -8.82 -22.43 -14.14
C ASN A 397 -10.19 -22.03 -13.57
N GLY A 398 -10.40 -20.73 -13.37
CA GLY A 398 -11.64 -20.19 -12.84
C GLY A 398 -11.79 -20.33 -11.32
N PHE A 399 -10.70 -20.59 -10.60
CA PHE A 399 -10.68 -20.55 -9.14
C PHE A 399 -10.85 -19.12 -8.62
N VAL A 400 -10.34 -18.11 -9.31
CA VAL A 400 -10.67 -16.70 -9.02
C VAL A 400 -11.45 -16.15 -10.19
N LYS A 401 -12.66 -15.65 -9.95
CA LYS A 401 -13.49 -15.02 -10.98
C LYS A 401 -14.01 -13.68 -10.51
N GLY A 402 -14.27 -12.78 -11.44
CA GLY A 402 -15.01 -11.57 -11.11
C GLY A 402 -14.71 -10.37 -11.98
N ARG A 403 -15.05 -9.21 -11.45
CA ARG A 403 -14.83 -7.90 -12.05
C ARG A 403 -14.32 -6.89 -11.03
N VAL A 404 -13.64 -5.88 -11.53
CA VAL A 404 -13.13 -4.75 -10.76
C VAL A 404 -12.90 -3.58 -11.70
N HIS A 405 -13.33 -2.39 -11.27
CA HIS A 405 -12.83 -1.14 -11.85
C HIS A 405 -11.57 -0.76 -11.09
N PHE A 406 -10.52 -0.37 -11.80
CA PHE A 406 -9.24 -0.03 -11.19
C PHE A 406 -8.69 1.28 -11.75
N GLU A 407 -7.97 2.00 -10.90
CA GLU A 407 -7.24 3.21 -11.24
C GLU A 407 -5.90 3.16 -10.51
N LEU A 408 -4.80 3.29 -11.24
CA LEU A 408 -3.45 3.40 -10.72
C LEU A 408 -2.85 4.69 -11.27
N SER A 409 -2.52 5.63 -10.40
CA SER A 409 -1.95 6.92 -10.79
C SER A 409 -0.64 7.18 -10.06
N LYS A 410 0.29 7.85 -10.74
CA LYS A 410 1.53 8.35 -10.18
C LYS A 410 1.69 9.80 -10.63
N GLN A 411 1.94 10.68 -9.67
CA GLN A 411 2.07 12.12 -9.91
C GLN A 411 3.12 12.73 -8.97
N LEU A 412 3.58 13.93 -9.32
CA LEU A 412 4.34 14.79 -8.43
C LEU A 412 3.36 15.68 -7.67
N VAL A 413 3.57 15.85 -6.36
CA VAL A 413 2.73 16.69 -5.50
C VAL A 413 3.59 17.44 -4.51
N ASP A 414 3.13 18.63 -4.13
CA ASP A 414 3.73 19.37 -3.03
C ASP A 414 3.04 18.98 -1.71
N VAL A 415 3.80 18.97 -0.62
CA VAL A 415 3.34 18.46 0.68
C VAL A 415 3.72 19.40 1.81
N HIS A 416 2.73 19.95 2.50
CA HIS A 416 2.93 20.74 3.71
C HIS A 416 3.18 19.84 4.92
N LEU A 417 4.31 20.05 5.58
CA LEU A 417 4.67 19.35 6.81
C LEU A 417 5.05 20.36 7.89
N ALA A 418 4.85 20.01 9.16
CA ALA A 418 5.31 20.83 10.29
C ALA A 418 6.83 21.16 10.26
N THR A 419 7.62 20.36 9.55
CA THR A 419 9.07 20.55 9.37
C THR A 419 9.46 21.43 8.18
N GLY A 420 8.48 21.91 7.41
CA GLY A 420 8.66 22.57 6.12
C GLY A 420 8.23 21.69 4.95
N ASP A 421 7.92 22.35 3.83
CA ASP A 421 7.28 21.75 2.66
C ASP A 421 8.21 20.80 1.90
N LEU A 422 7.62 19.75 1.33
CA LEU A 422 8.25 18.94 0.31
C LEU A 422 7.75 19.38 -1.06
N THR A 423 8.68 19.71 -1.94
CA THR A 423 8.39 19.96 -3.35
C THR A 423 8.62 18.68 -4.16
N ASP A 424 7.76 18.42 -5.15
CA ASP A 424 7.83 17.25 -6.04
C ASP A 424 7.89 15.89 -5.31
N ALA A 425 7.13 15.73 -4.23
CA ALA A 425 6.98 14.43 -3.60
C ALA A 425 6.27 13.46 -4.57
N VAL A 426 6.69 12.20 -4.57
CA VAL A 426 6.11 11.20 -5.48
C VAL A 426 4.92 10.54 -4.80
N LEU A 427 3.72 10.81 -5.32
CA LEU A 427 2.48 10.17 -4.90
C LEU A 427 2.13 9.02 -5.85
N LEU A 428 1.93 7.83 -5.30
CA LEU A 428 1.38 6.66 -5.99
C LEU A 428 0.03 6.33 -5.35
N SER A 429 -1.02 6.30 -6.15
CA SER A 429 -2.38 5.99 -5.69
C SER A 429 -2.99 4.84 -6.47
N LEU A 430 -3.69 3.95 -5.76
CA LEU A 430 -4.40 2.80 -6.30
C LEU A 430 -5.83 2.81 -5.76
N GLY A 431 -6.80 2.98 -6.66
CA GLY A 431 -8.21 2.80 -6.40
C GLY A 431 -8.72 1.49 -6.99
N LEU A 432 -9.52 0.75 -6.24
CA LEU A 432 -10.36 -0.34 -6.73
C LEU A 432 -11.81 -0.04 -6.36
N SER A 433 -12.74 -0.22 -7.28
CA SER A 433 -14.18 -0.12 -7.02
C SER A 433 -14.95 -1.19 -7.78
N GLN A 434 -16.26 -1.24 -7.54
CA GLN A 434 -17.17 -2.22 -8.13
C GLN A 434 -16.73 -3.68 -7.90
N LEU A 435 -16.03 -3.94 -6.78
CA LEU A 435 -15.47 -5.25 -6.45
C LEU A 435 -16.58 -6.32 -6.45
N ASN A 436 -16.47 -7.29 -7.34
CA ASN A 436 -17.32 -8.46 -7.36
C ASN A 436 -16.46 -9.68 -7.70
N LEU A 437 -16.06 -10.42 -6.68
CA LEU A 437 -15.04 -11.47 -6.79
C LEU A 437 -15.55 -12.76 -6.15
N THR A 438 -15.25 -13.90 -6.77
CA THR A 438 -15.43 -15.23 -6.17
C THR A 438 -14.11 -15.97 -6.22
N VAL A 439 -13.68 -16.51 -5.07
CA VAL A 439 -12.48 -17.33 -4.90
C VAL A 439 -12.90 -18.72 -4.44
N GLY A 440 -12.79 -19.71 -5.31
CA GLY A 440 -13.28 -21.07 -5.12
C GLY A 440 -14.28 -21.47 -6.20
N ASP A 441 -14.87 -22.66 -6.05
CA ASP A 441 -15.95 -23.12 -6.92
C ASP A 441 -17.28 -22.60 -6.36
N PRO A 442 -18.06 -21.78 -7.11
CA PRO A 442 -19.36 -21.31 -6.67
C PRO A 442 -20.36 -22.43 -6.35
N ALA A 443 -20.17 -23.63 -6.92
CA ALA A 443 -20.97 -24.81 -6.62
C ALA A 443 -20.44 -25.62 -5.41
N SER A 444 -19.30 -25.23 -4.83
CA SER A 444 -18.64 -25.86 -3.69
C SER A 444 -18.08 -24.79 -2.74
N VAL A 445 -16.96 -25.07 -2.06
CA VAL A 445 -16.31 -24.15 -1.11
C VAL A 445 -15.78 -22.91 -1.84
N HIS A 446 -16.23 -21.74 -1.42
CA HIS A 446 -15.79 -20.47 -1.98
C HIS A 446 -15.94 -19.32 -1.00
N VAL A 447 -15.17 -18.26 -1.28
CA VAL A 447 -15.35 -16.92 -0.73
C VAL A 447 -15.92 -16.02 -1.83
N SER A 448 -16.95 -15.26 -1.52
CA SER A 448 -17.51 -14.25 -2.42
C SER A 448 -17.40 -12.87 -1.81
N ILE A 449 -17.09 -11.87 -2.63
CA ILE A 449 -17.15 -10.43 -2.33
C ILE A 449 -18.15 -9.84 -3.32
N THR A 450 -19.22 -9.22 -2.85
CA THR A 450 -20.32 -8.74 -3.71
C THR A 450 -20.21 -7.27 -4.09
N SER A 451 -19.59 -6.48 -3.22
CA SER A 451 -19.34 -5.05 -3.38
C SER A 451 -18.23 -4.58 -2.44
N GLY A 452 -17.53 -3.53 -2.82
CA GLY A 452 -16.52 -2.89 -2.01
C GLY A 452 -15.67 -1.90 -2.82
N SER A 453 -14.88 -1.12 -2.10
CA SER A 453 -13.85 -0.24 -2.65
C SER A 453 -12.56 -0.35 -1.84
N LEU A 454 -11.44 0.00 -2.45
CA LEU A 454 -10.13 0.11 -1.80
C LEU A 454 -9.39 1.30 -2.41
N ALA A 455 -9.05 2.28 -1.59
CA ALA A 455 -8.12 3.34 -1.91
C ALA A 455 -6.81 3.11 -1.14
N LEU A 456 -5.69 3.25 -1.82
CA LEU A 456 -4.35 3.20 -1.26
C LEU A 456 -3.54 4.37 -1.80
N ALA A 457 -2.85 5.08 -0.93
CA ALA A 457 -1.91 6.13 -1.29
C ALA A 457 -0.57 5.88 -0.62
N ALA A 458 0.48 5.88 -1.43
CA ALA A 458 1.86 5.78 -1.00
C ALA A 458 2.60 7.03 -1.47
N LEU A 459 3.10 7.82 -0.52
CA LEU A 459 3.83 9.05 -0.76
C LEU A 459 5.28 8.87 -0.33
N SER A 460 6.23 9.34 -1.12
CA SER A 460 7.65 9.34 -0.76
C SER A 460 8.30 10.68 -1.03
N ALA A 461 9.12 11.14 -0.09
CA ALA A 461 9.92 12.34 -0.27
C ALA A 461 10.95 12.13 -1.39
N ARG A 462 11.17 13.18 -2.19
CA ARG A 462 12.25 13.20 -3.17
C ARG A 462 13.60 13.27 -2.46
N ALA A 463 14.60 12.56 -2.99
CA ALA A 463 15.95 12.60 -2.44
C ALA A 463 16.51 14.03 -2.52
N PRO A 464 16.89 14.66 -1.39
CA PRO A 464 17.38 16.02 -1.39
C PRO A 464 18.84 16.08 -1.87
N THR A 465 19.38 17.29 -2.03
CA THR A 465 20.78 17.47 -2.44
C THR A 465 21.73 17.09 -1.31
N THR A 466 22.78 16.32 -1.64
CA THR A 466 23.81 15.91 -0.67
C THR A 466 24.46 17.14 -0.02
N PRO A 467 24.69 17.17 1.31
CA PRO A 467 24.77 16.04 2.25
C PRO A 467 23.45 15.68 2.98
N SER A 468 22.33 16.33 2.67
CA SER A 468 21.04 15.99 3.28
C SER A 468 20.51 14.67 2.73
N THR A 469 19.68 13.98 3.53
CA THR A 469 18.97 12.77 3.12
C THR A 469 17.54 12.83 3.62
N ASP A 470 16.57 12.50 2.79
CA ASP A 470 15.19 12.31 3.20
C ASP A 470 14.76 10.89 2.83
N THR A 471 14.38 10.09 3.83
CA THR A 471 13.86 8.74 3.61
C THR A 471 12.41 8.62 4.06
N ARG A 472 11.73 9.75 4.30
CA ARG A 472 10.36 9.75 4.80
C ARG A 472 9.40 9.24 3.72
N SER A 473 8.47 8.42 4.17
CA SER A 473 7.41 7.84 3.35
C SER A 473 6.14 7.67 4.17
N TRP A 474 5.00 7.76 3.49
CA TRP A 474 3.67 7.69 4.08
C TRP A 474 2.81 6.69 3.32
N LEU A 475 1.97 5.96 4.06
CA LEU A 475 1.04 4.98 3.53
C LEU A 475 -0.33 5.22 4.15
N ALA A 476 -1.32 5.51 3.31
CA ALA A 476 -2.72 5.47 3.65
C ALA A 476 -3.44 4.33 2.93
N VAL A 477 -4.36 3.69 3.64
CA VAL A 477 -5.28 2.69 3.09
C VAL A 477 -6.66 2.96 3.65
N LYS A 478 -7.67 3.06 2.78
CA LYS A 478 -9.08 3.13 3.17
C LYS A 478 -9.86 2.19 2.28
N GLY A 479 -10.56 1.22 2.86
CA GLY A 479 -11.30 0.24 2.10
C GLY A 479 -12.61 -0.14 2.76
N THR A 480 -13.56 -0.52 1.93
CA THR A 480 -14.87 -1.01 2.36
C THR A 480 -15.22 -2.30 1.64
N ILE A 481 -15.93 -3.20 2.33
CA ILE A 481 -16.57 -4.36 1.75
C ILE A 481 -18.04 -4.31 2.20
N GLY A 482 -18.95 -4.15 1.23
CA GLY A 482 -20.38 -4.13 1.51
C GLY A 482 -20.92 -5.52 1.85
N GLY A 483 -20.32 -6.57 1.27
CA GLY A 483 -20.64 -7.96 1.58
C GLY A 483 -19.51 -8.91 1.17
N ALA A 484 -19.09 -9.75 2.11
CA ALA A 484 -18.27 -10.93 1.84
C ALA A 484 -18.85 -12.15 2.55
N SER A 485 -18.73 -13.32 1.93
CA SER A 485 -19.19 -14.57 2.52
C SER A 485 -18.25 -15.74 2.25
N PHE A 486 -18.13 -16.64 3.21
CA PHE A 486 -17.59 -17.98 3.03
C PHE A 486 -18.75 -18.97 3.01
N SER A 487 -18.84 -19.77 1.96
CA SER A 487 -19.95 -20.70 1.70
C SER A 487 -19.45 -22.00 1.06
N GLY A 488 -20.35 -22.98 0.92
CA GLY A 488 -20.08 -24.25 0.25
C GLY A 488 -19.81 -25.45 1.15
N VAL A 489 -19.69 -25.23 2.46
CA VAL A 489 -19.66 -26.29 3.47
C VAL A 489 -21.02 -26.34 4.17
N PRO A 490 -21.82 -27.42 4.04
CA PRO A 490 -23.12 -27.51 4.70
C PRO A 490 -23.04 -27.26 6.21
N GLY A 491 -23.86 -26.33 6.70
CA GLY A 491 -23.87 -25.91 8.11
C GLY A 491 -22.79 -24.90 8.49
N LEU A 492 -21.82 -24.57 7.62
CA LEU A 492 -20.79 -23.57 7.90
C LEU A 492 -20.95 -22.36 6.99
N THR A 493 -21.32 -21.21 7.57
CA THR A 493 -21.34 -19.92 6.87
C THR A 493 -20.65 -18.86 7.71
N LEU A 494 -19.88 -18.00 7.04
CA LEU A 494 -19.31 -16.79 7.63
C LEU A 494 -19.68 -15.64 6.70
N GLU A 495 -20.27 -14.58 7.23
CA GLU A 495 -20.63 -13.40 6.45
C GLU A 495 -20.06 -12.16 7.13
N LEU A 496 -19.53 -11.25 6.32
CA LEU A 496 -19.05 -9.94 6.72
C LEU A 496 -19.82 -8.89 5.92
N THR A 497 -20.39 -7.90 6.60
CA THR A 497 -21.07 -6.77 5.97
C THR A 497 -20.60 -5.48 6.61
N GLU A 498 -20.68 -4.37 5.86
CA GLU A 498 -20.24 -3.05 6.32
C GLU A 498 -18.81 -3.07 6.87
N PHE A 499 -17.94 -3.91 6.28
CA PHE A 499 -16.57 -4.03 6.74
C PHE A 499 -15.78 -2.83 6.23
N SER A 500 -15.09 -2.13 7.12
CA SER A 500 -14.16 -1.05 6.78
C SER A 500 -12.78 -1.35 7.33
N VAL A 501 -11.75 -0.87 6.61
CA VAL A 501 -10.36 -0.87 7.05
C VAL A 501 -9.75 0.49 6.76
N GLU A 502 -9.05 1.04 7.73
CA GLU A 502 -8.35 2.32 7.65
C GLU A 502 -6.94 2.14 8.23
N LEU A 503 -5.94 2.64 7.52
CA LEU A 503 -4.55 2.66 7.94
C LEU A 503 -3.93 3.99 7.53
N ASN A 504 -3.25 4.65 8.45
CA ASN A 504 -2.40 5.80 8.19
C ASN A 504 -1.08 5.62 8.94
N ARG A 505 0.02 5.48 8.21
CA ARG A 505 1.34 5.25 8.78
C ARG A 505 2.39 6.10 8.08
N ALA A 506 3.41 6.47 8.84
CA ALA A 506 4.63 7.08 8.33
C ALA A 506 5.86 6.27 8.73
N SER A 507 6.92 6.40 7.94
CA SER A 507 8.21 5.79 8.25
C SER A 507 9.36 6.60 7.65
N GLY A 508 10.57 6.37 8.14
CA GLY A 508 11.77 7.08 7.68
C GLY A 508 12.04 8.37 8.45
N GLU A 509 13.13 9.05 8.07
CA GLU A 509 13.64 10.23 8.77
C GLU A 509 14.17 11.25 7.76
N TYR A 510 14.05 12.53 8.09
CA TYR A 510 14.76 13.62 7.42
C TYR A 510 16.04 13.96 8.16
N ASN A 511 17.16 14.05 7.45
CA ASN A 511 18.44 14.51 7.96
C ASN A 511 18.92 15.69 7.10
N ASN A 512 19.00 16.86 7.72
CA ASN A 512 19.42 18.11 7.08
C ASN A 512 20.94 18.19 6.79
N GLY A 513 21.68 17.08 6.92
CA GLY A 513 23.13 17.04 6.72
C GLY A 513 23.96 17.49 7.94
N SER A 514 23.31 17.96 9.01
CA SER A 514 23.97 18.29 10.29
C SER A 514 24.07 17.10 11.25
N GLY A 515 23.46 15.95 10.89
CA GLY A 515 23.35 14.76 11.74
C GLY A 515 22.09 14.73 12.61
N ALA A 516 21.34 15.83 12.70
CA ALA A 516 20.01 15.85 13.30
C ALA A 516 19.03 15.07 12.42
N LYS A 517 18.24 14.19 13.04
CA LYS A 517 17.27 13.32 12.38
C LYS A 517 15.88 13.63 12.91
N THR A 518 14.94 13.91 12.00
CA THR A 518 13.53 14.12 12.32
C THR A 518 12.71 12.97 11.76
N PRO A 519 12.11 12.11 12.62
CA PRO A 519 11.25 11.02 12.17
C PRO A 519 10.01 11.51 11.42
N ALA A 520 9.52 10.71 10.47
CA ALA A 520 8.25 10.98 9.82
C ALA A 520 7.08 10.84 10.81
N GLN A 521 6.14 11.78 10.76
CA GLN A 521 4.84 11.69 11.44
C GLN A 521 3.76 11.29 10.42
N ALA A 522 2.69 10.64 10.88
CA ALA A 522 1.55 10.30 10.02
C ALA A 522 1.01 11.56 9.33
N LEU A 523 0.72 11.45 8.04
CA LEU A 523 0.30 12.59 7.22
C LEU A 523 -1.15 12.94 7.54
N ASP A 524 -1.47 14.23 7.56
CA ASP A 524 -2.85 14.70 7.48
C ASP A 524 -3.26 14.74 6.00
N TRP A 525 -3.92 13.69 5.53
CA TRP A 525 -4.33 13.57 4.13
C TRP A 525 -5.47 14.52 3.75
N THR A 526 -6.06 15.23 4.72
CA THR A 526 -7.14 16.20 4.47
C THR A 526 -6.63 17.58 4.08
N SER A 527 -5.38 17.91 4.43
CA SER A 527 -4.86 19.27 4.29
C SER A 527 -3.40 19.35 3.82
N ALA A 528 -2.61 18.28 3.93
CA ALA A 528 -1.18 18.35 3.68
C ALA A 528 -0.79 18.35 2.20
N LEU A 529 -1.67 17.93 1.29
CA LEU A 529 -1.35 17.85 -0.15
C LEU A 529 -1.80 19.12 -0.87
N ASP A 530 -1.00 19.51 -1.86
CA ASP A 530 -1.40 20.40 -2.95
C ASP A 530 -1.44 19.55 -4.22
N LEU A 531 -2.65 19.27 -4.72
CA LEU A 531 -2.88 18.42 -5.90
C LEU A 531 -3.15 19.22 -7.17
N ASN A 532 -3.49 20.51 -7.05
CA ASN A 532 -3.76 21.39 -8.18
C ASN A 532 -2.56 22.29 -8.54
N GLY A 533 -1.51 22.29 -7.72
CA GLY A 533 -0.26 23.01 -7.97
C GLY A 533 -0.35 24.51 -7.76
N ASN A 534 -1.36 25.00 -7.03
CA ASN A 534 -1.58 26.43 -6.83
C ASN A 534 -0.77 27.03 -5.66
N GLY A 535 -0.02 26.21 -4.92
CA GLY A 535 0.77 26.59 -3.76
C GLY A 535 -0.05 26.86 -2.49
N ILE A 536 -1.34 26.49 -2.48
CA ILE A 536 -2.29 26.64 -1.38
C ILE A 536 -2.69 25.26 -0.86
N PHE A 537 -2.25 24.94 0.35
CA PHE A 537 -2.62 23.72 1.05
C PHE A 537 -3.99 23.83 1.73
N GLY A 538 -4.56 22.68 2.13
CA GLY A 538 -5.89 22.55 2.74
C GLY A 538 -6.10 23.13 4.15
N GLU A 539 -5.33 24.15 4.54
CA GLU A 539 -5.31 24.78 5.87
C GLU A 539 -6.54 25.67 6.18
N THR A 540 -7.43 25.93 5.21
CA THR A 540 -8.70 26.61 5.46
C THR A 540 -9.77 25.60 5.87
N SER A 541 -10.75 25.99 6.70
CA SER A 541 -11.80 25.12 7.28
C SER A 541 -12.69 24.31 6.31
N ALA A 542 -12.41 24.37 5.01
CA ALA A 542 -12.67 23.37 4.00
C ALA A 542 -11.43 23.32 3.07
N PRO A 543 -10.90 22.14 2.69
CA PRO A 543 -9.83 22.07 1.71
C PRO A 543 -10.27 22.83 0.44
N PRO A 544 -9.37 23.61 -0.21
CA PRO A 544 -9.64 24.16 -1.53
C PRO A 544 -10.14 23.07 -2.48
N ALA A 545 -11.01 23.45 -3.41
CA ALA A 545 -11.47 22.49 -4.41
C ALA A 545 -10.26 22.03 -5.25
N GLY A 546 -9.90 20.75 -5.14
CA GLY A 546 -8.77 20.17 -5.88
C GLY A 546 -7.84 19.29 -5.05
N ASP A 547 -7.68 19.57 -3.75
CA ASP A 547 -6.64 18.92 -2.92
C ASP A 547 -7.09 17.65 -2.19
N GLU A 548 -8.34 17.26 -2.37
CA GLU A 548 -8.91 16.06 -1.79
C GLU A 548 -8.46 14.81 -2.58
N LEU A 549 -7.56 14.02 -2.00
CA LEU A 549 -7.09 12.79 -2.63
C LEU A 549 -8.21 11.74 -2.69
N THR A 550 -8.82 11.63 -3.87
CA THR A 550 -9.90 10.69 -4.16
C THR A 550 -9.45 9.72 -5.25
N THR A 551 -9.60 8.42 -4.99
CA THR A 551 -9.45 7.39 -6.03
C THR A 551 -10.73 6.57 -6.12
N ASN A 552 -11.32 6.44 -7.30
CA ASN A 552 -12.52 5.63 -7.52
C ASN A 552 -13.64 5.85 -6.48
N ASP A 553 -14.05 7.11 -6.29
CA ASP A 553 -15.07 7.58 -5.34
C ASP A 553 -14.75 7.37 -3.84
N THR A 554 -13.52 6.95 -3.51
CA THR A 554 -13.08 6.79 -2.12
C THR A 554 -12.06 7.86 -1.77
N THR A 555 -12.49 8.85 -0.98
CA THR A 555 -11.61 9.88 -0.40
C THR A 555 -10.74 9.30 0.71
N ILE A 556 -9.43 9.57 0.64
CA ILE A 556 -8.49 9.33 1.73
C ILE A 556 -8.45 10.58 2.63
N ASP A 557 -9.18 10.52 3.74
CA ASP A 557 -9.43 11.61 4.71
C ASP A 557 -8.88 11.27 6.11
N LEU A 558 -7.69 10.66 6.15
CA LEU A 558 -7.11 10.14 7.39
C LEU A 558 -6.16 11.16 8.04
N THR A 559 -6.25 11.29 9.36
CA THR A 559 -5.36 12.14 10.17
C THR A 559 -4.77 11.34 11.32
N GLY A 560 -3.55 11.69 11.74
CA GLY A 560 -2.84 10.97 12.80
C GLY A 560 -2.48 9.52 12.45
N GLU A 561 -1.64 8.87 13.28
CA GLU A 561 -1.35 7.44 13.07
C GLU A 561 -2.57 6.60 13.46
N LEU A 562 -3.02 5.75 12.53
CA LEU A 562 -4.25 4.99 12.68
C LEU A 562 -4.08 3.58 12.10
N LEU A 563 -4.62 2.59 12.81
CA LEU A 563 -5.03 1.31 12.23
C LEU A 563 -6.39 0.95 12.80
N GLN A 564 -7.39 0.88 11.94
CA GLN A 564 -8.77 0.61 12.33
C GLN A 564 -9.41 -0.42 11.40
N ALA A 565 -10.23 -1.29 11.99
CA ALA A 565 -11.11 -2.18 11.25
C ALA A 565 -12.46 -2.26 11.96
N SER A 566 -13.56 -2.22 11.22
CA SER A 566 -14.89 -2.37 11.79
C SER A 566 -15.82 -3.09 10.85
N GLY A 567 -16.95 -3.58 11.36
CA GLY A 567 -17.99 -4.17 10.53
C GLY A 567 -18.89 -5.10 11.32
N THR A 568 -19.74 -5.82 10.59
CA THR A 568 -20.63 -6.83 11.14
C THR A 568 -20.21 -8.22 10.68
N ALA A 569 -20.08 -9.14 11.62
CA ALA A 569 -19.78 -10.55 11.36
C ALA A 569 -20.97 -11.43 11.75
N ARG A 570 -21.40 -12.29 10.85
CA ARG A 570 -22.36 -13.36 11.10
C ARG A 570 -21.69 -14.70 10.93
N VAL A 571 -21.98 -15.62 11.83
CA VAL A 571 -21.38 -16.96 11.85
C VAL A 571 -22.48 -17.99 12.04
N ASN A 572 -22.40 -19.08 11.29
CA ASN A 572 -23.04 -20.35 11.62
C ASN A 572 -21.97 -21.45 11.55
N LEU A 573 -21.73 -22.14 12.66
CA LEU A 573 -20.84 -23.31 12.76
C LEU A 573 -21.69 -24.54 13.09
N PHE A 574 -22.17 -25.21 12.04
CA PHE A 574 -22.93 -26.45 12.06
C PHE A 574 -24.18 -26.42 12.94
N ASP A 575 -24.85 -25.27 12.99
CA ASP A 575 -26.00 -24.98 13.87
C ASP A 575 -25.69 -25.13 15.37
N LEU A 576 -24.42 -25.33 15.73
CA LEU A 576 -23.93 -25.43 17.09
C LEU A 576 -23.51 -24.06 17.63
N VAL A 577 -22.94 -23.21 16.78
CA VAL A 577 -22.65 -21.81 17.15
C VAL A 577 -23.19 -20.92 16.05
N SER A 578 -24.21 -20.14 16.36
CA SER A 578 -24.79 -19.21 15.40
C SER A 578 -24.97 -17.83 16.01
N GLY A 579 -24.70 -16.77 15.27
CA GLY A 579 -24.99 -15.44 15.76
C GLY A 579 -24.37 -14.33 14.94
N ALA A 580 -24.64 -13.11 15.38
CA ALA A 580 -24.20 -11.90 14.71
C ALA A 580 -23.66 -10.88 15.71
N VAL A 581 -22.52 -10.31 15.39
CA VAL A 581 -21.87 -9.25 16.18
C VAL A 581 -21.42 -8.12 15.28
N SER A 582 -21.55 -6.88 15.74
CA SER A 582 -20.70 -5.80 15.21
C SER A 582 -19.40 -5.77 15.99
N PHE A 583 -18.32 -5.41 15.32
CA PHE A 583 -17.02 -5.25 15.93
C PHE A 583 -16.34 -3.96 15.49
N THR A 584 -15.48 -3.45 16.37
CA THR A 584 -14.57 -2.34 16.10
C THR A 584 -13.22 -2.69 16.69
N PHE A 585 -12.16 -2.48 15.92
CA PHE A 585 -10.78 -2.61 16.34
C PHE A 585 -10.07 -1.32 15.98
N LYS A 586 -9.32 -0.74 16.91
CA LYS A 586 -8.57 0.51 16.67
C LYS A 586 -7.23 0.46 17.39
N GLN A 587 -6.19 0.91 16.72
CA GLN A 587 -4.87 1.19 17.27
C GLN A 587 -4.46 2.61 16.95
N VAL A 588 -4.01 3.33 17.98
CA VAL A 588 -3.49 4.70 17.88
C VAL A 588 -2.32 4.87 18.86
N PRO A 589 -1.35 5.75 18.56
CA PRO A 589 -0.39 6.21 19.55
C PRO A 589 -1.11 7.05 20.62
N VAL A 590 -0.62 6.99 21.86
CA VAL A 590 -1.13 7.75 23.00
C VAL A 590 0.02 8.10 23.94
N ASP A 591 -0.12 9.23 24.62
CA ASP A 591 0.74 9.61 25.72
C ASP A 591 0.06 9.27 27.06
N VAL A 592 0.81 8.67 27.98
CA VAL A 592 0.27 8.12 29.24
C VAL A 592 0.84 8.87 30.44
N ASP A 593 -0.03 9.53 31.21
CA ASP A 593 0.25 9.99 32.58
C ASP A 593 0.23 8.77 33.51
N ALA A 594 1.38 8.11 33.60
CA ALA A 594 1.49 6.82 34.25
C ALA A 594 1.54 6.96 35.78
N ASP A 595 1.96 8.11 36.30
CA ASP A 595 1.97 8.39 37.73
C ASP A 595 0.66 9.00 38.26
N GLY A 596 -0.16 9.56 37.38
CA GLY A 596 -1.46 10.11 37.67
C GLY A 596 -1.45 11.45 38.37
N ASN A 597 -0.42 12.26 38.13
CA ASN A 597 -0.29 13.59 38.72
C ASN A 597 -1.03 14.67 37.89
N GLY A 598 -1.54 14.33 36.70
CA GLY A 598 -2.25 15.22 35.78
C GLY A 598 -1.35 16.07 34.88
N VAL A 599 -0.05 15.75 34.78
CA VAL A 599 0.96 16.42 33.96
C VAL A 599 1.78 15.36 33.25
N PHE A 600 1.84 15.43 31.93
CA PHE A 600 2.72 14.56 31.14
C PHE A 600 4.19 15.05 31.20
N ASP A 601 5.04 14.30 31.90
CA ASP A 601 6.49 14.50 31.94
C ASP A 601 7.25 13.15 31.94
N PRO A 602 7.58 12.60 30.75
CA PRO A 602 8.35 11.37 30.65
C PRO A 602 9.82 11.52 31.09
N SER A 603 10.27 12.76 31.33
CA SER A 603 11.63 13.09 31.76
C SER A 603 11.75 13.37 33.26
N ALA A 604 10.64 13.29 33.99
CA ALA A 604 10.59 13.59 35.42
C ALA A 604 11.61 12.75 36.22
N PRO A 605 12.31 13.35 37.20
CA PRO A 605 13.23 12.61 38.06
C PRO A 605 12.51 11.47 38.80
N LEU A 606 13.05 10.25 38.69
CA LEU A 606 12.45 9.08 39.30
C LEU A 606 12.58 9.12 40.84
N PRO A 607 11.48 8.95 41.59
CA PRO A 607 11.50 9.04 43.05
C PRO A 607 12.22 7.83 43.69
N THR A 608 12.86 8.07 44.84
CA THR A 608 13.48 7.03 45.69
C THR A 608 12.94 7.14 47.12
N PRO A 609 12.37 6.07 47.71
CA PRO A 609 12.22 4.71 47.16
C PRO A 609 11.26 4.66 45.95
N PRO A 610 11.37 3.64 45.08
CA PRO A 610 10.51 3.51 43.89
C PRO A 610 9.03 3.50 44.27
N ILE A 611 8.24 4.32 43.57
CA ILE A 611 6.78 4.30 43.67
C ILE A 611 6.20 3.77 42.35
N ARG A 612 4.94 3.36 42.37
CA ARG A 612 4.23 2.90 41.18
C ARG A 612 3.87 4.06 40.28
N GLY A 613 4.05 3.90 38.98
CA GLY A 613 3.58 4.87 37.98
C GLY A 613 4.69 5.60 37.23
N PRO A 614 5.64 6.30 37.87
CA PRO A 614 6.69 7.02 37.13
C PRO A 614 7.63 6.11 36.33
N PRO A 615 8.24 6.59 35.24
CA PRO A 615 7.95 7.87 34.56
C PRO A 615 6.71 7.78 33.66
N ASP A 616 6.25 8.90 33.12
CA ASP A 616 5.24 8.89 32.07
C ASP A 616 5.73 8.22 30.80
N LEU A 617 4.79 7.81 29.96
CA LEU A 617 5.10 6.98 28.80
C LEU A 617 4.64 7.64 27.51
N ALA A 618 5.62 8.13 26.74
CA ALA A 618 5.40 8.73 25.44
C ALA A 618 5.21 7.69 24.32
N GLY A 619 4.32 8.00 23.38
CA GLY A 619 4.08 7.24 22.15
C GLY A 619 3.70 5.78 22.41
N ALA A 620 3.04 5.49 23.53
CA ALA A 620 2.49 4.16 23.79
C ALA A 620 1.44 3.81 22.74
N THR A 621 1.14 2.52 22.56
CA THR A 621 0.06 2.09 21.65
C THR A 621 -1.17 1.71 22.47
N LEU A 622 -2.27 2.43 22.26
CA LEU A 622 -3.60 2.02 22.71
C LEU A 622 -4.22 1.11 21.66
N THR A 623 -4.57 -0.11 22.05
CA THR A 623 -5.34 -1.06 21.24
C THR A 623 -6.72 -1.25 21.85
N THR A 624 -7.77 -1.00 21.08
CA THR A 624 -9.15 -1.21 21.51
C THR A 624 -9.87 -2.26 20.66
N LEU A 625 -10.75 -3.04 21.29
CA LEU A 625 -11.64 -3.99 20.64
C LEU A 625 -13.04 -3.86 21.25
N GLY A 626 -14.00 -3.44 20.43
CA GLY A 626 -15.42 -3.37 20.77
C GLY A 626 -16.19 -4.49 20.10
N LEU A 627 -17.12 -5.11 20.82
CA LEU A 627 -18.07 -6.09 20.28
C LEU A 627 -19.47 -5.72 20.73
N SER A 628 -20.46 -5.81 19.85
CA SER A 628 -21.87 -5.69 20.23
C SER A 628 -22.70 -6.80 19.62
N VAL A 629 -23.48 -7.48 20.45
CA VAL A 629 -24.41 -8.51 20.01
C VAL A 629 -25.55 -7.86 19.21
N LEU A 630 -25.79 -8.35 18.00
CA LEU A 630 -26.88 -7.88 17.14
C LEU A 630 -28.21 -8.58 17.49
N PRO A 631 -29.37 -8.10 16.99
CA PRO A 631 -30.68 -8.61 17.38
C PRO A 631 -30.90 -10.11 17.20
N ASP A 632 -30.17 -10.77 16.30
CA ASP A 632 -30.24 -12.23 16.11
C ASP A 632 -29.61 -13.02 17.26
N GLY A 633 -28.83 -12.35 18.12
CA GLY A 633 -28.17 -12.95 19.27
C GLY A 633 -26.98 -13.82 18.91
N ILE A 634 -26.45 -14.51 19.91
CA ILE A 634 -25.47 -15.60 19.80
C ILE A 634 -26.06 -16.82 20.49
N LEU A 635 -26.10 -17.95 19.81
CA LEU A 635 -26.50 -19.25 20.34
C LEU A 635 -25.30 -20.19 20.29
N ILE A 636 -25.03 -20.84 21.42
CA ILE A 636 -24.08 -21.96 21.53
C ILE A 636 -24.89 -23.18 21.98
N GLY A 637 -24.99 -24.22 21.16
CA GLY A 637 -25.88 -25.35 21.34
C GLY A 637 -27.12 -25.23 20.46
N THR A 638 -28.24 -25.71 20.98
CA THR A 638 -29.56 -25.59 20.35
C THR A 638 -30.48 -24.76 21.25
N PRO A 639 -31.62 -24.25 20.77
CA PRO A 639 -32.58 -23.56 21.63
C PRO A 639 -33.09 -24.41 22.80
N ALA A 640 -33.09 -25.75 22.65
CA ALA A 640 -33.49 -26.70 23.68
C ALA A 640 -32.37 -27.04 24.68
N LEU A 641 -31.11 -26.98 24.24
CA LEU A 641 -29.93 -27.31 25.03
C LEU A 641 -28.76 -26.41 24.60
N GLY A 642 -28.57 -25.29 25.30
CA GLY A 642 -27.58 -24.29 24.90
C GLY A 642 -27.50 -23.05 25.79
N ILE A 643 -26.62 -22.15 25.37
CA ILE A 643 -26.42 -20.81 25.94
C ILE A 643 -26.82 -19.82 24.85
N GLN A 644 -27.79 -18.96 25.16
CA GLN A 644 -28.21 -17.88 24.28
C GLN A 644 -27.82 -16.54 24.89
N VAL A 645 -27.08 -15.73 24.15
CA VAL A 645 -26.81 -14.32 24.45
C VAL A 645 -27.69 -13.48 23.53
N THR A 646 -28.57 -12.66 24.09
CA THR A 646 -29.57 -11.90 23.32
C THR A 646 -29.15 -10.45 23.10
N SER A 647 -28.29 -9.92 23.98
CA SER A 647 -27.81 -8.54 23.92
C SER A 647 -26.54 -8.41 24.73
N GLY A 648 -25.83 -7.31 24.51
CA GLY A 648 -24.67 -6.92 25.30
C GLY A 648 -23.61 -6.28 24.44
N SER A 649 -22.80 -5.44 25.07
CA SER A 649 -21.63 -4.84 24.44
C SER A 649 -20.41 -5.08 25.32
N LEU A 650 -19.26 -5.29 24.68
CA LEU A 650 -17.97 -5.52 25.31
C LEU A 650 -16.97 -4.52 24.75
N ALA A 651 -16.13 -4.00 25.61
CA ALA A 651 -15.02 -3.11 25.31
C ALA A 651 -13.76 -3.64 25.98
N LEU A 652 -12.70 -3.77 25.20
CA LEU A 652 -11.35 -4.08 25.63
C LEU A 652 -10.46 -2.91 25.24
N ALA A 653 -9.65 -2.41 26.16
CA ALA A 653 -8.63 -1.41 25.90
C ALA A 653 -7.31 -1.87 26.54
N VAL A 654 -6.23 -1.84 25.75
CA VAL A 654 -4.91 -2.27 26.17
C VAL A 654 -3.89 -1.21 25.79
N VAL A 655 -3.11 -0.73 26.74
CA VAL A 655 -1.99 0.18 26.48
C VAL A 655 -0.69 -0.60 26.63
N THR A 656 0.17 -0.51 25.62
CA THR A 656 1.51 -1.13 25.64
C THR A 656 2.59 -0.13 25.21
N PRO A 657 3.85 -0.28 25.66
CA PRO A 657 4.89 0.68 25.37
C PRO A 657 5.34 0.60 23.90
N SER A 658 5.78 1.74 23.38
CA SER A 658 6.40 1.86 22.06
C SER A 658 7.62 0.94 21.93
N ALA A 659 8.05 0.67 20.70
CA ALA A 659 9.28 -0.11 20.46
C ALA A 659 10.51 0.55 21.12
N ALA A 660 10.59 1.89 21.09
CA ALA A 660 11.65 2.66 21.72
C ALA A 660 11.62 2.53 23.25
N SER A 661 10.44 2.65 23.87
CA SER A 661 10.29 2.52 25.33
C SER A 661 10.58 1.10 25.81
N LYS A 662 10.18 0.07 25.05
CA LYS A 662 10.55 -1.32 25.33
C LYS A 662 12.07 -1.54 25.27
N ALA A 663 12.73 -0.97 24.26
CA ALA A 663 14.19 -1.01 24.17
C ALA A 663 14.88 -0.27 25.33
N ALA A 664 14.24 0.77 25.88
CA ALA A 664 14.67 1.50 27.06
C ALA A 664 14.36 0.77 28.39
N GLY A 665 13.80 -0.44 28.36
CA GLY A 665 13.52 -1.24 29.57
C GLY A 665 12.10 -1.07 30.13
N ASP A 666 11.20 -0.41 29.42
CA ASP A 666 9.79 -0.30 29.82
C ASP A 666 8.97 -1.50 29.38
N GLY A 667 8.57 -2.33 30.34
CA GLY A 667 7.68 -3.47 30.14
C GLY A 667 6.27 -3.27 30.68
N ARG A 668 5.87 -2.05 31.05
CA ARG A 668 4.57 -1.77 31.66
C ARG A 668 3.42 -1.95 30.67
N SER A 669 2.28 -2.42 31.13
CA SER A 669 1.09 -2.58 30.30
C SER A 669 -0.17 -2.42 31.14
N TRP A 670 -1.23 -1.91 30.51
CA TRP A 670 -2.50 -1.66 31.16
C TRP A 670 -3.64 -2.30 30.38
N LEU A 671 -4.62 -2.83 31.12
CA LEU A 671 -5.77 -3.55 30.60
C LEU A 671 -7.04 -3.04 31.26
N ALA A 672 -7.95 -2.51 30.45
CA ALA A 672 -9.34 -2.33 30.80
C ALA A 672 -10.21 -3.29 29.99
N PHE A 673 -11.14 -3.94 30.67
CA PHE A 673 -12.22 -4.70 30.06
C PHE A 673 -13.54 -4.29 30.70
N LYS A 674 -14.53 -3.95 29.88
CA LYS A 674 -15.85 -3.54 30.32
C LYS A 674 -16.91 -4.22 29.47
N ALA A 675 -17.84 -4.91 30.09
CA ALA A 675 -19.02 -5.48 29.43
C ALA A 675 -20.27 -4.91 30.09
N GLU A 676 -21.24 -4.49 29.29
CA GLU A 676 -22.48 -3.87 29.75
C GLU A 676 -23.70 -4.51 29.10
N ASN A 677 -24.81 -4.52 29.84
CA ASN A 677 -26.14 -4.97 29.38
C ASN A 677 -26.14 -6.38 28.76
N LEU A 678 -25.20 -7.22 29.20
CA LEU A 678 -25.12 -8.60 28.74
C LEU A 678 -26.32 -9.38 29.29
N SER A 679 -27.16 -9.86 28.39
CA SER A 679 -28.35 -10.62 28.75
C SER A 679 -28.44 -11.90 27.95
N GLY A 680 -28.99 -12.94 28.56
CA GLY A 680 -29.05 -14.25 27.95
C GLY A 680 -29.68 -15.30 28.85
N SER A 681 -29.68 -16.53 28.37
CA SER A 681 -30.17 -17.68 29.11
C SER A 681 -29.28 -18.91 28.91
N VAL A 682 -29.23 -19.76 29.92
CA VAL A 682 -28.72 -21.12 29.80
C VAL A 682 -29.92 -22.05 29.89
N ASN A 683 -30.11 -22.88 28.87
CA ASN A 683 -31.11 -23.93 28.86
C ASN A 683 -30.39 -25.27 28.83
N GLY A 684 -30.31 -25.92 29.98
CA GLY A 684 -29.66 -27.22 30.17
C GLY A 684 -30.51 -28.15 31.03
N ALA A 685 -31.84 -28.04 30.92
CA ALA A 685 -32.75 -28.85 31.71
C ALA A 685 -32.48 -30.36 31.53
N PRO A 686 -32.52 -31.16 32.61
CA PRO A 686 -32.88 -30.79 33.98
C PRO A 686 -31.70 -30.29 34.85
N LEU A 687 -30.48 -30.20 34.32
CA LEU A 687 -29.28 -29.89 35.12
C LEU A 687 -29.21 -28.42 35.54
N LEU A 688 -29.41 -27.51 34.60
CA LEU A 688 -29.33 -26.07 34.85
C LEU A 688 -30.23 -25.32 33.89
N THR A 689 -31.14 -24.50 34.40
CA THR A 689 -31.75 -23.42 33.64
C THR A 689 -31.54 -22.11 34.38
N LEU A 690 -31.23 -21.03 33.68
CA LEU A 690 -31.21 -19.68 34.24
C LEU A 690 -31.37 -18.65 33.14
N THR A 691 -31.88 -17.48 33.50
CA THR A 691 -31.85 -16.26 32.68
C THR A 691 -31.01 -15.24 33.43
N ALA A 692 -30.01 -14.66 32.76
CA ALA A 692 -29.20 -13.58 33.28
C ALA A 692 -29.55 -12.28 32.53
N SER A 693 -29.74 -11.20 33.27
CA SER A 693 -30.06 -9.89 32.71
C SER A 693 -29.21 -8.80 33.36
N ASP A 694 -28.88 -7.78 32.56
CA ASP A 694 -28.07 -6.64 32.97
C ASP A 694 -26.72 -7.06 33.58
N VAL A 695 -26.10 -8.10 33.02
CA VAL A 695 -24.77 -8.54 33.47
C VAL A 695 -23.74 -7.49 33.06
N ARG A 696 -22.95 -7.08 34.04
CA ARG A 696 -21.83 -6.15 33.91
C ARG A 696 -20.56 -6.82 34.38
N VAL A 697 -19.49 -6.63 33.63
CA VAL A 697 -18.15 -7.09 34.00
C VAL A 697 -17.18 -5.94 33.81
N GLU A 698 -16.37 -5.64 34.81
CA GLU A 698 -15.37 -4.58 34.75
C GLU A 698 -14.04 -5.16 35.26
N ILE A 699 -12.96 -4.97 34.51
CA ILE A 699 -11.60 -5.34 34.92
C ILE A 699 -10.70 -4.15 34.59
N ASN A 700 -9.95 -3.67 35.56
CA ASN A 700 -8.91 -2.67 35.37
C ASN A 700 -7.64 -3.15 36.05
N ARG A 701 -6.57 -3.36 35.27
CA ARG A 701 -5.33 -3.99 35.72
C ARG A 701 -4.13 -3.31 35.09
N ALA A 702 -3.02 -3.31 35.84
CA ALA A 702 -1.71 -2.92 35.37
C ALA A 702 -0.69 -4.02 35.68
N SER A 703 0.28 -4.19 34.81
CA SER A 703 1.37 -5.16 34.96
C SER A 703 2.68 -4.64 34.38
N GLY A 704 3.78 -5.30 34.69
CA GLY A 704 5.11 -4.90 34.25
C GLY A 704 5.69 -3.75 35.07
N ALA A 705 6.92 -3.38 34.71
CA ALA A 705 7.68 -2.34 35.37
C ALA A 705 8.65 -1.68 34.39
N PHE A 706 9.00 -0.42 34.65
CA PHE A 706 10.10 0.25 34.00
C PHE A 706 11.41 -0.13 34.71
N GLN A 707 12.30 -0.80 33.99
CA GLN A 707 13.54 -1.35 34.53
C GLN A 707 14.68 -0.33 34.43
N THR A 708 15.15 0.15 35.58
CA THR A 708 16.39 0.93 35.69
C THR A 708 17.43 0.14 36.49
N THR A 709 18.10 0.76 37.48
CA THR A 709 18.81 0.03 38.54
C THR A 709 17.82 -0.60 39.54
N VAL A 710 16.62 -0.04 39.64
CA VAL A 710 15.49 -0.54 40.43
C VAL A 710 14.23 -0.55 39.56
N ALA A 711 13.26 -1.41 39.88
CA ALA A 711 12.03 -1.55 39.11
C ALA A 711 10.96 -0.55 39.59
N TYR A 712 10.36 0.19 38.65
CA TYR A 712 9.19 1.03 38.89
C TYR A 712 7.95 0.33 38.34
N ASP A 713 7.18 -0.29 39.24
CA ASP A 713 5.97 -1.05 38.91
C ASP A 713 4.88 -0.15 38.27
N ALA A 714 4.09 -0.73 37.35
CA ALA A 714 2.94 -0.03 36.79
C ALA A 714 1.87 0.31 37.87
N LYS A 715 1.34 1.53 37.80
CA LYS A 715 0.14 1.97 38.54
C LYS A 715 -1.09 1.70 37.65
N VAL A 716 -2.23 1.32 38.25
CA VAL A 716 -3.48 1.16 37.49
C VAL A 716 -3.94 2.50 36.94
N LEU A 717 -4.38 2.53 35.67
CA LEU A 717 -4.82 3.76 35.03
C LEU A 717 -6.21 4.19 35.49
N ASP A 718 -6.39 5.50 35.57
CA ASP A 718 -7.66 6.19 35.44
C ASP A 718 -7.92 6.47 33.95
N TRP A 719 -8.73 5.60 33.35
CA TRP A 719 -9.04 5.64 31.92
C TRP A 719 -9.88 6.85 31.48
N THR A 720 -10.27 7.72 32.42
CA THR A 720 -10.99 8.95 32.12
C THR A 720 -10.10 10.16 31.91
N LYS A 721 -8.82 10.12 32.36
CA LYS A 721 -7.96 11.31 32.51
C LYS A 721 -6.44 11.07 32.42
N GLN A 722 -5.97 9.91 31.97
CA GLN A 722 -4.53 9.60 31.95
C GLN A 722 -3.98 9.22 30.58
N LEU A 723 -4.80 9.33 29.55
CA LEU A 723 -4.40 9.04 28.17
C LEU A 723 -4.72 10.26 27.32
N ASP A 724 -3.71 10.79 26.65
CA ASP A 724 -3.86 11.83 25.63
C ASP A 724 -3.96 11.11 24.28
N LEU A 725 -5.11 11.23 23.62
CA LEU A 725 -5.42 10.56 22.35
C LEU A 725 -5.16 11.46 21.14
N THR A 726 -5.07 12.78 21.35
CA THR A 726 -4.97 13.80 20.30
C THR A 726 -3.60 14.47 20.24
N ASP A 727 -2.71 14.16 21.18
CA ASP A 727 -1.38 14.77 21.32
C ASP A 727 -1.45 16.31 21.47
N ASP A 728 -2.53 16.79 22.13
CA ASP A 728 -2.77 18.21 22.38
C ASP A 728 -2.38 18.65 23.81
N GLY A 729 -1.90 17.71 24.63
CA GLY A 729 -1.54 17.91 26.03
C GLY A 729 -2.72 17.83 27.00
N VAL A 730 -3.92 17.49 26.52
CA VAL A 730 -5.14 17.30 27.33
C VAL A 730 -5.50 15.82 27.35
N PHE A 731 -5.68 15.26 28.56
CA PHE A 731 -6.08 13.87 28.67
C PHE A 731 -7.57 13.66 28.37
N ASP A 732 -7.85 12.57 27.65
CA ASP A 732 -9.15 12.21 27.10
C ASP A 732 -9.80 11.02 27.79
N GLU A 733 -11.09 10.86 27.51
CA GLU A 733 -11.86 9.66 27.84
C GLU A 733 -11.73 8.60 26.73
N VAL A 734 -11.42 7.37 27.11
CA VAL A 734 -11.36 6.25 26.15
C VAL A 734 -12.76 5.70 25.85
N LYS A 735 -13.12 5.69 24.56
CA LYS A 735 -14.35 5.09 24.03
C LYS A 735 -14.05 3.93 23.10
N VAL A 736 -14.83 2.86 23.23
CA VAL A 736 -14.73 1.66 22.41
C VAL A 736 -16.12 1.29 21.91
N GLY A 737 -16.40 1.61 20.64
CA GLY A 737 -17.76 1.57 20.11
C GLY A 737 -18.70 2.47 20.92
N ALA A 738 -19.78 1.91 21.46
CA ALA A 738 -20.73 2.63 22.29
C ALA A 738 -20.36 2.68 23.79
N ILE A 739 -19.28 2.01 24.22
CA ILE A 739 -18.89 1.93 25.63
C ILE A 739 -17.82 2.96 25.95
N THR A 740 -18.08 3.78 26.95
CA THR A 740 -17.08 4.57 27.66
C THR A 740 -16.35 3.70 28.69
N VAL A 741 -15.01 3.71 28.66
CA VAL A 741 -14.14 3.02 29.63
C VAL A 741 -13.85 3.95 30.81
N ASP A 742 -14.74 3.95 31.80
CA ASP A 742 -14.72 4.84 32.99
C ASP A 742 -14.10 4.19 34.23
N LEU A 743 -13.09 3.34 34.04
CA LEU A 743 -12.48 2.58 35.13
C LEU A 743 -11.34 3.39 35.78
N THR A 744 -11.42 3.60 37.09
CA THR A 744 -10.49 4.51 37.81
C THR A 744 -9.58 3.85 38.84
N ASN A 745 -9.89 2.61 39.23
CA ASN A 745 -9.21 1.90 40.32
C ASN A 745 -8.96 0.44 39.95
N ASP A 746 -8.02 -0.22 40.65
CA ASP A 746 -7.81 -1.67 40.52
C ASP A 746 -9.08 -2.42 40.90
N ARG A 747 -9.72 -3.03 39.91
CA ARG A 747 -11.07 -3.57 40.07
C ARG A 747 -11.26 -4.79 39.19
N MET A 748 -11.95 -5.78 39.74
CA MET A 748 -12.67 -6.80 39.00
C MET A 748 -14.08 -6.85 39.56
N LEU A 749 -15.09 -6.49 38.77
CA LEU A 749 -16.50 -6.64 39.11
C LEU A 749 -17.13 -7.65 38.14
N ALA A 750 -18.00 -8.51 38.65
CA ALA A 750 -19.06 -9.14 37.88
C ALA A 750 -20.37 -8.99 38.65
N SER A 751 -21.41 -8.42 38.04
CA SER A 751 -22.73 -8.27 38.68
C SER A 751 -23.85 -8.36 37.68
N GLY A 752 -25.07 -8.63 38.14
CA GLY A 752 -26.26 -8.63 37.31
C GLY A 752 -27.45 -9.20 38.06
N THR A 753 -28.46 -9.64 37.32
CA THR A 753 -29.63 -10.31 37.87
C THR A 753 -29.77 -11.70 37.27
N LEU A 754 -30.14 -12.67 38.11
CA LEU A 754 -30.50 -14.03 37.73
C LEU A 754 -31.99 -14.24 37.98
N SER A 755 -32.68 -14.90 37.06
CA SER A 755 -34.05 -15.36 37.20
C SER A 755 -34.20 -16.74 36.58
N ASN A 756 -35.34 -17.40 36.79
CA ASN A 756 -35.60 -18.76 36.29
C ASN A 756 -34.50 -19.78 36.63
N LEU A 757 -33.77 -19.55 37.72
CA LEU A 757 -32.72 -20.45 38.17
C LEU A 757 -33.38 -21.76 38.60
N SER A 758 -32.93 -22.86 38.02
CA SER A 758 -33.23 -24.23 38.45
C SER A 758 -31.97 -25.07 38.28
N VAL A 759 -31.49 -25.68 39.35
CA VAL A 759 -30.29 -26.52 39.38
C VAL A 759 -30.67 -27.92 39.84
N LEU A 760 -30.14 -28.95 39.16
CA LEU A 760 -30.32 -30.37 39.49
C LEU A 760 -31.79 -30.75 39.70
N ASP A 761 -32.63 -30.52 38.68
CA ASP A 761 -34.05 -30.86 38.68
C ASP A 761 -34.81 -30.21 39.85
N GLY A 762 -34.61 -28.89 39.98
CA GLY A 762 -35.28 -28.08 41.00
C GLY A 762 -34.76 -28.25 42.42
N LEU A 763 -33.56 -28.82 42.62
CA LEU A 763 -32.91 -28.85 43.93
C LEU A 763 -32.55 -27.44 44.42
N VAL A 764 -32.14 -26.55 43.52
CA VAL A 764 -31.97 -25.13 43.82
C VAL A 764 -32.78 -24.31 42.84
N THR A 765 -33.71 -23.50 43.33
CA THR A 765 -34.56 -22.66 42.47
C THR A 765 -34.64 -21.21 42.93
N SER A 766 -34.87 -20.29 41.98
CA SER A 766 -35.22 -18.90 42.30
C SER A 766 -36.73 -18.69 42.30
N THR A 767 -37.29 -17.97 43.28
CA THR A 767 -38.72 -17.58 43.30
C THR A 767 -39.00 -16.24 42.62
N GLY A 768 -37.97 -15.58 42.10
CA GLY A 768 -38.02 -14.26 41.47
C GLY A 768 -36.61 -13.86 41.02
N SER A 769 -36.36 -12.57 40.85
CA SER A 769 -35.04 -12.08 40.45
C SER A 769 -34.07 -12.00 41.63
N ILE A 770 -32.88 -12.53 41.43
CA ILE A 770 -31.77 -12.53 42.40
C ILE A 770 -30.65 -11.69 41.81
N GLY A 771 -30.35 -10.54 42.42
CA GLY A 771 -29.15 -9.78 42.08
C GLY A 771 -27.91 -10.51 42.59
N PHE A 772 -26.82 -10.50 41.84
CA PHE A 772 -25.52 -10.99 42.29
C PHE A 772 -24.44 -9.93 42.06
N SER A 773 -23.40 -9.96 42.88
CA SER A 773 -22.17 -9.20 42.65
C SER A 773 -20.96 -9.98 43.16
N VAL A 774 -19.87 -9.90 42.43
CA VAL A 774 -18.56 -10.41 42.81
C VAL A 774 -17.59 -9.28 42.54
N THR A 775 -16.94 -8.75 43.57
CA THR A 775 -15.90 -7.72 43.40
C THR A 775 -14.58 -8.18 43.97
N ARG A 776 -13.49 -7.91 43.25
CA ARG A 776 -12.14 -7.93 43.80
C ARG A 776 -11.52 -6.56 43.59
N GLN A 777 -11.01 -5.96 44.64
CA GLN A 777 -10.32 -4.69 44.58
C GLN A 777 -9.14 -4.68 45.56
N SER A 778 -8.15 -3.85 45.27
CA SER A 778 -7.06 -3.59 46.20
C SER A 778 -7.52 -2.56 47.22
N VAL A 779 -7.29 -2.83 48.52
CA VAL A 779 -7.64 -1.96 49.64
C VAL A 779 -6.47 -1.84 50.60
N ASP A 780 -6.33 -0.67 51.22
CA ASP A 780 -5.47 -0.50 52.37
C ASP A 780 -6.25 -0.86 53.64
N VAL A 781 -5.72 -1.80 54.42
CA VAL A 781 -6.35 -2.24 55.67
C VAL A 781 -5.58 -1.64 56.83
N SER A 782 -6.22 -0.72 57.55
CA SER A 782 -5.64 -0.19 58.77
C SER A 782 -5.66 -1.23 59.89
N THR A 783 -4.51 -1.45 60.51
CA THR A 783 -4.34 -2.44 61.57
C THR A 783 -4.65 -1.90 62.98
N GLY A 784 -5.09 -0.64 63.09
CA GLY A 784 -5.53 -0.02 64.35
C GLY A 784 -4.92 1.36 64.61
N SER A 785 -5.18 1.92 65.80
CA SER A 785 -4.76 3.27 66.19
C SER A 785 -3.29 3.40 66.63
N ASP A 786 -2.51 2.32 66.56
CA ASP A 786 -1.10 2.32 66.91
C ASP A 786 -0.27 2.67 65.65
N PRO A 787 0.33 3.86 65.56
CA PRO A 787 1.10 4.29 64.39
C PRO A 787 2.38 3.47 64.18
N THR A 788 2.73 2.54 65.09
CA THR A 788 3.88 1.65 64.96
C THR A 788 3.58 0.35 64.21
N VAL A 789 2.30 0.01 64.00
CA VAL A 789 1.90 -1.14 63.19
C VAL A 789 1.57 -0.67 61.79
N ALA A 790 2.34 -1.14 60.80
CA ALA A 790 2.12 -0.77 59.41
C ALA A 790 0.77 -1.30 58.91
N ASP A 791 -0.05 -0.42 58.34
CA ASP A 791 -1.23 -0.81 57.58
C ASP A 791 -0.87 -1.88 56.53
N VAL A 792 -1.78 -2.82 56.29
CA VAL A 792 -1.63 -3.74 55.15
C VAL A 792 -2.01 -2.99 53.89
N LYS A 793 -1.01 -2.45 53.21
CA LYS A 793 -1.19 -1.77 51.93
C LYS A 793 -1.50 -2.76 50.82
N ASN A 794 -2.41 -2.41 49.91
CA ASN A 794 -2.76 -3.22 48.73
C ASN A 794 -3.25 -4.66 49.04
N ALA A 795 -4.00 -4.85 50.13
CA ALA A 795 -4.69 -6.12 50.38
C ALA A 795 -5.76 -6.37 49.32
N SER A 796 -5.90 -7.63 48.88
CA SER A 796 -6.96 -8.01 47.96
C SER A 796 -8.24 -8.30 48.74
N LEU A 797 -9.23 -7.43 48.60
CA LEU A 797 -10.59 -7.61 49.12
C LEU A 797 -11.48 -8.24 48.04
N LEU A 798 -11.93 -9.48 48.28
CA LEU A 798 -12.95 -10.17 47.50
C LEU A 798 -14.30 -10.06 48.22
N THR A 799 -15.32 -9.52 47.56
CA THR A 799 -16.70 -9.53 48.06
C THR A 799 -17.61 -10.34 47.16
N LEU A 800 -18.55 -11.07 47.76
CA LEU A 800 -19.60 -11.84 47.09
C LEU A 800 -20.94 -11.36 47.65
N GLY A 801 -21.80 -10.79 46.82
CA GLY A 801 -23.11 -10.26 47.20
C GLY A 801 -24.25 -10.98 46.49
N LEU A 802 -25.35 -11.19 47.22
CA LEU A 802 -26.65 -11.62 46.69
C LEU A 802 -27.72 -10.64 47.16
N ASN A 803 -28.50 -10.09 46.24
CA ASN A 803 -29.64 -9.22 46.51
C ASN A 803 -30.94 -9.99 46.23
N LEU A 804 -31.70 -10.26 47.29
CA LEU A 804 -32.93 -11.06 47.26
C LEU A 804 -34.17 -10.19 47.45
N THR A 805 -34.11 -8.87 47.20
CA THR A 805 -35.30 -8.01 47.31
C THR A 805 -36.33 -8.31 46.22
N GLY A 806 -35.89 -8.76 45.04
CA GLY A 806 -36.75 -9.14 43.92
C GLY A 806 -37.21 -10.61 43.91
N GLY A 807 -36.83 -11.41 44.92
CA GLY A 807 -37.08 -12.85 44.93
C GLY A 807 -36.47 -13.59 46.12
N GLY A 808 -36.15 -14.87 45.92
CA GLY A 808 -35.56 -15.72 46.95
C GLY A 808 -34.92 -16.96 46.34
N LEU A 809 -34.02 -17.59 47.10
CA LEU A 809 -33.37 -18.84 46.74
C LEU A 809 -33.98 -19.97 47.58
N GLN A 810 -34.45 -21.02 46.93
CA GLN A 810 -34.89 -22.25 47.59
C GLN A 810 -33.85 -23.34 47.36
N VAL A 811 -33.47 -24.05 48.43
CA VAL A 811 -32.57 -25.20 48.39
C VAL A 811 -33.29 -26.39 49.00
N GLY A 812 -33.55 -27.42 48.20
CA GLY A 812 -34.31 -28.60 48.58
C GLY A 812 -35.57 -28.79 47.72
N LYS A 813 -36.12 -30.01 47.72
CA LYS A 813 -37.35 -30.32 46.99
C LYS A 813 -38.59 -29.87 47.80
N PRO A 814 -39.76 -29.70 47.17
CA PRO A 814 -40.98 -29.33 47.88
C PRO A 814 -41.23 -30.23 49.09
N GLY A 815 -41.33 -29.63 50.28
CA GLY A 815 -41.54 -30.33 51.56
C GLY A 815 -40.27 -30.59 52.42
N VAL A 816 -39.06 -30.54 51.83
CA VAL A 816 -37.78 -30.68 52.55
C VAL A 816 -36.75 -29.72 51.95
N GLY A 817 -36.51 -28.59 52.60
CA GLY A 817 -35.56 -27.59 52.14
C GLY A 817 -35.43 -26.36 53.04
N ALA A 818 -34.52 -25.46 52.66
CA ALA A 818 -34.33 -24.15 53.25
C ALA A 818 -34.63 -23.07 52.21
N SER A 819 -35.30 -21.99 52.61
CA SER A 819 -35.53 -20.82 51.77
C SER A 819 -34.83 -19.59 52.34
N LEU A 820 -34.20 -18.83 51.44
CA LEU A 820 -33.62 -17.53 51.73
C LEU A 820 -34.40 -16.48 50.94
N SER A 821 -35.12 -15.59 51.62
CA SER A 821 -36.03 -14.63 50.98
C SER A 821 -35.88 -13.24 51.58
N GLY A 822 -35.78 -12.22 50.72
CA GLY A 822 -35.66 -10.82 51.13
C GLY A 822 -34.26 -10.41 51.61
N GLY A 823 -33.92 -9.15 51.41
CA GLY A 823 -32.67 -8.54 51.92
C GLY A 823 -31.44 -8.77 51.04
N THR A 824 -30.26 -8.59 51.63
CA THR A 824 -28.95 -8.73 50.95
C THR A 824 -28.04 -9.61 51.79
N VAL A 825 -27.35 -10.55 51.16
CA VAL A 825 -26.30 -11.37 51.77
C VAL A 825 -24.97 -10.97 51.14
N ALA A 826 -23.97 -10.65 51.95
CA ALA A 826 -22.63 -10.32 51.48
C ALA A 826 -21.56 -11.08 52.28
N LEU A 827 -20.57 -11.65 51.58
CA LEU A 827 -19.37 -12.23 52.14
C LEU A 827 -18.17 -11.40 51.70
N ALA A 828 -17.22 -11.16 52.60
CA ALA A 828 -16.00 -10.42 52.30
C ALA A 828 -14.78 -11.20 52.79
N PHE A 829 -13.77 -11.33 51.94
CA PHE A 829 -12.51 -11.99 52.22
C PHE A 829 -11.37 -11.01 51.94
N ILE A 830 -10.53 -10.75 52.94
CA ILE A 830 -9.33 -9.94 52.79
C ILE A 830 -8.14 -10.85 52.80
N THR A 831 -7.28 -10.71 51.80
CA THR A 831 -6.01 -11.41 51.71
C THR A 831 -4.90 -10.38 51.63
N ALA A 832 -3.89 -10.49 52.49
CA ALA A 832 -2.69 -9.66 52.38
C ALA A 832 -2.06 -9.88 50.99
N PRO A 833 -1.45 -8.86 50.38
CA PRO A 833 -0.67 -9.10 49.17
C PRO A 833 0.40 -10.14 49.51
N THR A 834 0.62 -11.11 48.63
CA THR A 834 1.72 -12.06 48.75
C THR A 834 2.99 -11.26 49.00
N PRO A 835 3.67 -11.41 50.15
CA PRO A 835 4.92 -10.73 50.36
C PRO A 835 5.87 -11.22 49.27
N GLY A 836 6.34 -10.32 48.40
CA GLY A 836 7.76 -10.37 48.11
C GLY A 836 8.43 -10.43 49.47
N GLY A 837 9.19 -11.50 49.72
CA GLY A 837 9.55 -11.94 51.08
C GLY A 837 9.94 -10.80 52.02
N PRO A 838 9.68 -10.91 53.34
CA PRO A 838 9.76 -9.79 54.27
C PRO A 838 11.02 -8.95 54.06
N ALA A 839 10.82 -7.67 53.74
CA ALA A 839 11.87 -6.67 53.73
C ALA A 839 12.50 -6.64 55.14
N GLY A 840 13.76 -7.07 55.24
CA GLY A 840 14.48 -7.20 56.51
C GLY A 840 14.92 -8.62 56.87
N THR A 841 14.55 -9.64 56.10
CA THR A 841 15.33 -10.88 56.12
C THR A 841 16.72 -10.56 55.55
N PRO A 842 17.83 -10.85 56.25
CA PRO A 842 19.15 -10.73 55.63
C PRO A 842 19.12 -11.59 54.37
N THR A 843 19.68 -11.08 53.28
CA THR A 843 19.90 -11.89 52.08
C THR A 843 20.75 -13.08 52.52
N TRP A 844 20.11 -14.22 52.74
CA TRP A 844 20.80 -15.44 53.13
C TRP A 844 21.63 -15.86 51.92
N VAL A 845 22.95 -15.68 52.04
CA VAL A 845 23.88 -16.17 51.03
C VAL A 845 24.01 -17.66 51.25
N GLU A 846 23.37 -18.42 50.37
CA GLU A 846 23.51 -19.86 50.28
C GLU A 846 25.00 -20.23 50.26
N GLN A 847 25.45 -21.01 51.25
CA GLN A 847 26.79 -21.61 51.25
C GLN A 847 26.91 -22.77 50.24
N GLY A 848 25.83 -23.01 49.49
CA GLY A 848 25.68 -23.97 48.42
C GLY A 848 25.32 -25.38 48.90
N PRO A 849 25.11 -26.32 47.97
CA PRO A 849 25.23 -27.75 48.24
C PRO A 849 26.72 -28.19 48.38
N ARG A 850 27.65 -27.23 48.43
CA ARG A 850 29.10 -27.48 48.50
C ARG A 850 29.47 -27.94 49.91
N PRO A 851 30.52 -28.77 50.06
CA PRO A 851 30.99 -29.15 51.39
C PRO A 851 31.37 -27.91 52.21
N ILE A 852 30.86 -27.85 53.43
CA ILE A 852 31.34 -26.97 54.50
C ILE A 852 32.80 -27.34 54.75
N ILE A 853 33.70 -26.44 54.36
CA ILE A 853 35.13 -26.56 54.61
C ILE A 853 35.45 -26.14 56.06
N ASN A 854 36.37 -26.85 56.69
CA ASN A 854 36.75 -26.73 58.10
C ASN A 854 35.65 -27.14 59.10
N ALA A 855 34.80 -28.11 58.75
CA ALA A 855 33.83 -28.65 59.70
C ALA A 855 34.54 -29.41 60.85
N GLY A 856 33.82 -29.74 61.91
CA GLY A 856 34.34 -30.53 63.06
C GLY A 856 34.66 -32.01 62.74
N SER A 857 34.72 -32.40 61.47
CA SER A 857 35.00 -33.76 60.98
C SER A 857 36.50 -33.97 60.74
N VAL A 858 37.06 -35.16 60.98
CA VAL A 858 38.48 -35.50 60.73
C VAL A 858 38.68 -36.13 59.35
N THR A 859 38.30 -35.42 58.29
CA THR A 859 38.43 -35.88 56.89
C THR A 859 39.29 -34.91 56.08
N ALA A 860 40.54 -35.30 55.79
CA ALA A 860 41.45 -34.50 54.99
C ALA A 860 41.19 -34.67 53.47
N PRO A 861 41.43 -33.63 52.64
CA PRO A 861 41.84 -32.27 52.99
C PRO A 861 40.65 -31.38 53.44
N ASN A 862 40.94 -30.39 54.29
CA ASN A 862 40.03 -29.32 54.73
C ASN A 862 38.80 -29.74 55.56
N ASN A 863 38.76 -30.93 56.15
CA ASN A 863 37.69 -31.35 57.07
C ASN A 863 36.28 -31.08 56.51
N ALA A 864 36.09 -31.42 55.23
CA ALA A 864 34.89 -31.10 54.49
C ALA A 864 33.67 -31.89 55.03
N ALA A 865 32.55 -31.23 55.29
CA ALA A 865 31.28 -31.86 55.63
C ALA A 865 30.16 -31.40 54.70
N THR A 866 29.30 -32.31 54.24
CA THR A 866 28.08 -31.96 53.49
C THR A 866 26.86 -32.56 54.19
N GLY A 867 25.68 -32.01 53.91
CA GLY A 867 24.42 -32.47 54.50
C GLY A 867 24.08 -33.91 54.08
N ALA A 868 23.46 -34.68 54.97
CA ALA A 868 22.99 -36.03 54.67
C ALA A 868 21.72 -35.98 53.80
N VAL A 869 21.78 -36.61 52.63
CA VAL A 869 20.64 -36.86 51.74
C VAL A 869 20.02 -38.20 52.11
N GLU A 870 18.73 -38.20 52.45
CA GLU A 870 17.98 -39.38 52.90
C GLU A 870 17.02 -39.88 51.82
N ALA A 871 16.53 -38.98 50.97
CA ALA A 871 15.60 -39.30 49.89
C ALA A 871 16.05 -38.69 48.57
N ILE A 872 15.80 -39.41 47.48
CA ILE A 872 15.96 -38.93 46.10
C ILE A 872 14.72 -39.34 45.31
N ALA A 873 14.18 -38.41 44.53
CA ALA A 873 13.08 -38.65 43.61
C ALA A 873 13.43 -38.05 42.25
N VAL A 874 13.47 -38.88 41.21
CA VAL A 874 13.65 -38.44 39.82
C VAL A 874 12.29 -38.20 39.22
N ASN A 875 12.11 -37.08 38.51
CA ASN A 875 10.83 -36.81 37.86
C ASN A 875 10.55 -37.91 36.80
N PRO A 876 9.38 -38.57 36.86
CA PRO A 876 9.04 -39.66 35.94
C PRO A 876 8.94 -39.24 34.47
N THR A 877 8.72 -37.95 34.19
CA THR A 877 8.62 -37.41 32.81
C THR A 877 9.85 -36.62 32.37
N ASN A 878 10.79 -36.32 33.28
CA ASN A 878 11.99 -35.55 32.98
C ASN A 878 13.18 -36.00 33.86
N SER A 879 14.08 -36.83 33.33
CA SER A 879 15.24 -37.32 34.09
C SER A 879 16.29 -36.26 34.43
N ALA A 880 16.24 -35.07 33.80
CA ALA A 880 17.10 -33.95 34.17
C ALA A 880 16.61 -33.24 35.46
N GLU A 881 15.36 -33.52 35.87
CA GLU A 881 14.78 -32.97 37.08
C GLU A 881 14.80 -33.99 38.23
N ILE A 882 15.52 -33.64 39.28
CA ILE A 882 15.73 -34.52 40.45
C ILE A 882 15.50 -33.70 41.72
N TYR A 883 14.80 -34.31 42.67
CA TYR A 883 14.57 -33.78 44.00
C TYR A 883 15.31 -34.62 45.02
N VAL A 884 15.92 -33.98 46.01
CA VAL A 884 16.55 -34.65 47.15
C VAL A 884 15.96 -34.12 48.45
N GLY A 885 15.69 -35.04 49.37
CA GLY A 885 15.24 -34.76 50.73
C GLY A 885 16.39 -35.00 51.69
N THR A 886 16.64 -34.05 52.58
CA THR A 886 17.77 -34.08 53.50
C THR A 886 17.33 -34.18 54.95
N VAL A 887 18.22 -34.68 55.81
CA VAL A 887 17.93 -34.95 57.23
C VAL A 887 17.50 -33.72 58.02
N ASN A 888 18.02 -32.53 57.68
CA ASN A 888 17.72 -31.26 58.37
C ASN A 888 17.87 -30.02 57.45
N GLY A 889 18.05 -30.20 56.15
CA GLY A 889 18.28 -29.12 55.18
C GLY A 889 17.14 -28.98 54.16
N GLY A 890 16.00 -29.62 54.39
CA GLY A 890 14.83 -29.52 53.52
C GLY A 890 14.93 -30.30 52.22
N ILE A 891 14.14 -29.86 51.24
CA ILE A 891 14.06 -30.41 49.89
C ILE A 891 14.83 -29.50 48.93
N TRP A 892 15.63 -30.11 48.06
CA TRP A 892 16.37 -29.42 47.02
C TRP A 892 15.99 -30.00 45.67
N ARG A 893 16.01 -29.17 44.63
CA ARG A 893 15.74 -29.57 43.24
C ARG A 893 16.88 -29.17 42.33
N THR A 894 17.19 -30.02 41.38
CA THR A 894 17.92 -29.66 40.17
C THR A 894 17.03 -29.87 38.96
N GLN A 895 17.25 -29.09 37.91
CA GLN A 895 16.57 -29.22 36.61
C GLN A 895 17.55 -29.52 35.47
N ASN A 896 18.85 -29.61 35.78
CA ASN A 896 19.92 -29.81 34.82
C ASN A 896 20.81 -31.02 35.20
N ALA A 897 20.23 -32.03 35.85
CA ALA A 897 20.95 -33.24 36.21
C ALA A 897 21.51 -33.94 34.97
N SER A 898 22.83 -34.11 34.93
CA SER A 898 23.52 -34.82 33.86
C SER A 898 24.68 -35.62 34.42
N ALA A 899 24.64 -36.94 34.22
CA ALA A 899 25.73 -37.84 34.62
C ALA A 899 27.06 -37.50 33.91
N ALA A 900 26.99 -36.91 32.71
CA ALA A 900 28.17 -36.51 31.94
C ALA A 900 28.87 -35.26 32.53
N ASN A 901 28.13 -34.40 33.24
CA ASN A 901 28.62 -33.11 33.74
C ASN A 901 28.20 -32.86 35.20
N ALA A 902 28.49 -33.81 36.08
CA ALA A 902 28.07 -33.76 37.49
C ALA A 902 28.48 -32.47 38.23
N GLY A 903 29.61 -31.85 37.85
CA GLY A 903 30.10 -30.59 38.44
C GLY A 903 29.33 -29.33 38.02
N ALA A 904 28.49 -29.41 36.98
CA ALA A 904 27.67 -28.30 36.48
C ALA A 904 26.20 -28.36 36.98
N ILE A 905 25.86 -29.39 37.76
CA ILE A 905 24.51 -29.56 38.32
C ILE A 905 24.26 -28.47 39.37
N THR A 906 23.21 -27.68 39.16
CA THR A 906 22.78 -26.63 40.09
C THR A 906 21.61 -27.13 40.93
N TRP A 907 21.67 -26.92 42.23
CA TRP A 907 20.60 -27.25 43.18
C TRP A 907 19.97 -25.99 43.76
N THR A 908 18.64 -25.98 43.80
CA THR A 908 17.80 -24.92 44.36
C THR A 908 17.09 -25.45 45.61
N PRO A 909 17.20 -24.80 46.78
CA PRO A 909 16.41 -25.15 47.95
C PRO A 909 14.93 -24.80 47.70
N LEU A 910 14.00 -25.58 48.25
CA LEU A 910 12.55 -25.42 47.99
C LEU A 910 11.70 -25.30 49.26
N THR A 911 12.29 -25.44 50.44
CA THR A 911 11.54 -25.58 51.70
C THR A 911 12.15 -24.79 52.83
N GLU A 912 12.88 -23.69 52.59
CA GLU A 912 13.56 -22.93 53.65
C GLU A 912 12.59 -22.45 54.75
N GLN A 913 11.31 -22.28 54.40
CA GLN A 913 10.24 -21.84 55.29
C GLN A 913 9.23 -22.95 55.64
N ALA A 914 9.52 -24.21 55.31
CA ALA A 914 8.62 -25.31 55.64
C ALA A 914 8.54 -25.58 57.14
N VAL A 915 7.41 -26.15 57.58
CA VAL A 915 7.13 -26.48 59.00
C VAL A 915 8.13 -27.45 59.65
N THR A 916 8.93 -28.14 58.83
CA THR A 916 10.10 -28.94 59.23
C THR A 916 11.01 -29.13 58.01
N LEU A 917 12.31 -29.16 58.24
CA LEU A 917 13.34 -29.40 57.22
C LEU A 917 13.82 -30.86 57.20
N ALA A 918 13.24 -31.72 58.04
CA ALA A 918 13.67 -33.10 58.20
C ALA A 918 12.87 -34.04 57.30
N ILE A 919 13.43 -34.34 56.13
CA ILE A 919 12.78 -35.06 55.05
C ILE A 919 13.38 -36.47 54.94
N GLY A 920 12.53 -37.50 55.04
CA GLY A 920 12.95 -38.90 54.97
C GLY A 920 12.40 -39.68 53.79
N SER A 921 11.45 -39.12 53.04
CA SER A 921 10.92 -39.76 51.84
C SER A 921 10.44 -38.71 50.84
N LEU A 922 10.62 -38.98 49.55
CA LEU A 922 10.05 -38.20 48.44
C LEU A 922 9.44 -39.16 47.43
N ALA A 923 8.23 -38.89 46.96
CA ALA A 923 7.58 -39.71 45.95
C ALA A 923 6.64 -38.89 45.06
N PHE A 924 6.77 -39.06 43.74
CA PHE A 924 5.88 -38.45 42.76
C PHE A 924 4.53 -39.15 42.73
N SER A 925 3.47 -38.39 42.49
CA SER A 925 2.15 -38.95 42.27
C SER A 925 2.08 -39.68 40.92
N PRO A 926 1.69 -40.97 40.87
CA PRO A 926 1.48 -41.68 39.60
C PRO A 926 0.20 -41.21 38.88
N LEU A 927 -0.66 -40.44 39.55
CA LEU A 927 -1.90 -39.90 38.99
C LEU A 927 -1.71 -38.52 38.34
N ASP A 928 -0.52 -37.92 38.45
CA ASP A 928 -0.23 -36.63 37.83
C ASP A 928 0.69 -36.82 36.62
N PRO A 929 0.14 -36.84 35.39
CA PRO A 929 0.94 -37.01 34.18
C PRO A 929 1.87 -35.82 33.90
N THR A 930 1.66 -34.68 34.57
CA THR A 930 2.54 -33.50 34.41
C THR A 930 3.84 -33.62 35.20
N GLY A 931 3.92 -34.56 36.15
CA GLY A 931 5.09 -34.74 37.01
C GLY A 931 5.31 -33.60 38.02
N LYS A 932 4.29 -32.78 38.32
CA LYS A 932 4.41 -31.62 39.22
C LYS A 932 3.99 -31.91 40.66
N THR A 933 3.26 -33.00 40.89
CA THR A 933 2.78 -33.42 42.21
C THR A 933 3.76 -34.34 42.91
N LEU A 934 4.34 -33.86 44.01
CA LEU A 934 5.32 -34.57 44.82
C LEU A 934 4.91 -34.57 46.30
N PHE A 935 5.12 -35.69 46.97
CA PHE A 935 4.86 -35.86 48.41
C PHE A 935 6.18 -36.06 49.16
N ALA A 936 6.30 -35.40 50.32
CA ALA A 936 7.47 -35.51 51.19
C ALA A 936 7.11 -35.99 52.59
N GLY A 937 7.73 -37.10 53.00
CA GLY A 937 7.56 -37.68 54.33
C GLY A 937 8.52 -37.02 55.31
N THR A 938 7.99 -36.51 56.41
CA THR A 938 8.80 -35.86 57.45
C THR A 938 9.11 -36.78 58.62
N GLY A 939 10.17 -36.52 59.37
CA GLY A 939 10.56 -37.36 60.50
C GLY A 939 11.78 -36.87 61.27
N SER A 940 12.12 -37.55 62.36
CA SER A 940 13.26 -37.19 63.23
C SER A 940 14.52 -37.99 62.87
N PHE A 941 15.32 -37.49 61.90
CA PHE A 941 16.44 -38.25 61.30
C PHE A 941 17.85 -37.88 61.81
N SER A 942 17.98 -36.88 62.70
CA SER A 942 19.28 -36.43 63.25
C SER A 942 19.73 -37.24 64.48
N ASN A 943 21.05 -37.39 64.68
CA ASN A 943 21.69 -38.08 65.81
C ASN A 943 22.15 -37.13 66.95
N LEU A 944 21.91 -35.82 66.86
CA LEU A 944 22.28 -34.83 67.87
C LEU A 944 21.26 -34.82 69.02
N THR A 945 21.44 -35.74 69.99
CA THR A 945 20.79 -35.64 71.29
C THR A 945 21.68 -34.84 72.23
N TRP A 946 21.24 -33.63 72.62
CA TRP A 946 21.10 -33.18 74.01
C TRP A 946 20.47 -31.77 74.03
N SER A 947 19.34 -31.65 74.72
CA SER A 947 18.60 -30.44 75.13
C SER A 947 17.73 -29.60 74.17
N SER A 948 17.33 -30.09 72.99
CA SER A 948 16.16 -29.53 72.27
C SER A 948 15.49 -30.62 71.42
N PRO A 949 14.14 -30.64 71.28
CA PRO A 949 13.48 -31.74 70.59
C PRO A 949 13.98 -31.80 69.13
N PRO A 950 14.39 -32.97 68.62
CA PRO A 950 14.78 -33.10 67.21
C PRO A 950 13.64 -32.62 66.32
N ALA A 951 13.95 -32.11 65.12
CA ALA A 951 12.97 -31.72 64.11
C ALA A 951 11.87 -32.80 64.04
N THR A 952 10.70 -32.48 64.57
CA THR A 952 9.69 -33.47 64.90
C THR A 952 8.91 -33.81 63.64
N ALA A 953 8.50 -35.07 63.49
CA ALA A 953 7.63 -35.46 62.39
C ALA A 953 6.37 -34.56 62.37
N ARG A 954 6.10 -33.92 61.24
CA ARG A 954 4.92 -33.06 61.03
C ARG A 954 3.87 -33.71 60.13
N GLY A 955 4.19 -34.88 59.60
CA GLY A 955 3.35 -35.65 58.68
C GLY A 955 3.84 -35.55 57.24
N ILE A 956 2.92 -35.47 56.28
CA ILE A 956 3.24 -35.48 54.84
C ILE A 956 3.12 -34.06 54.30
N LEU A 957 4.18 -33.55 53.68
CA LEU A 957 4.12 -32.33 52.86
C LEU A 957 3.73 -32.71 51.43
N ARG A 958 3.00 -31.84 50.73
CA ARG A 958 2.62 -32.00 49.33
C ARG A 958 2.87 -30.71 48.55
N THR A 959 3.33 -30.85 47.32
CA THR A 959 3.29 -29.80 46.29
C THR A 959 2.47 -30.29 45.08
N THR A 960 1.89 -29.36 44.33
CA THR A 960 1.25 -29.60 43.02
C THR A 960 1.81 -28.72 41.91
N ASP A 961 2.85 -27.93 42.21
CA ASP A 961 3.43 -26.92 41.33
C ASP A 961 4.95 -27.12 41.11
N GLY A 962 5.44 -28.35 41.30
CA GLY A 962 6.87 -28.67 41.15
C GLY A 962 7.74 -28.11 42.29
N GLY A 963 7.16 -27.94 43.47
CA GLY A 963 7.85 -27.54 44.69
C GLY A 963 8.00 -26.03 44.88
N ALA A 964 7.29 -25.20 44.12
CA ALA A 964 7.24 -23.75 44.34
C ALA A 964 6.46 -23.41 45.62
N THR A 965 5.41 -24.18 45.93
CA THR A 965 4.69 -24.12 47.20
C THR A 965 4.50 -25.51 47.81
N TRP A 966 4.50 -25.56 49.15
CA TRP A 966 4.33 -26.80 49.93
C TRP A 966 3.23 -26.63 50.98
N MET A 967 2.28 -27.57 51.01
CA MET A 967 1.24 -27.65 52.05
C MET A 967 1.50 -28.83 52.98
N ASN A 968 1.15 -28.71 54.27
CA ASN A 968 1.13 -29.86 55.18
C ASN A 968 -0.16 -30.67 54.93
N PHE A 969 -0.06 -31.69 54.08
CA PHE A 969 -1.19 -32.44 53.52
C PHE A 969 -1.83 -33.41 54.51
N ALA A 970 -1.05 -34.05 55.37
CA ALA A 970 -1.56 -34.93 56.42
C ALA A 970 -0.80 -34.68 57.71
N VAL A 971 -1.50 -34.25 58.77
CA VAL A 971 -0.89 -33.90 60.07
C VAL A 971 -0.77 -35.14 60.96
N ASN A 972 0.43 -35.42 61.46
CA ASN A 972 0.65 -36.50 62.42
C ASN A 972 0.32 -36.03 63.85
N ALA A 973 -0.93 -36.22 64.28
CA ALA A 973 -1.38 -35.83 65.62
C ALA A 973 -0.83 -36.72 66.75
N ALA A 974 -0.35 -37.94 66.43
CA ALA A 974 0.09 -38.94 67.41
C ALA A 974 1.60 -38.93 67.70
N SER A 975 2.38 -38.00 67.12
CA SER A 975 3.83 -37.93 67.27
C SER A 975 4.58 -39.22 66.86
N GLU A 976 4.09 -39.94 65.84
CA GLU A 976 4.81 -41.11 65.31
C GLU A 976 6.19 -40.67 64.79
N GLY A 977 7.25 -41.36 65.25
CA GLY A 977 8.60 -40.78 65.24
C GLY A 977 9.22 -40.49 63.88
N ARG A 978 8.85 -41.21 62.80
CA ARG A 978 9.47 -41.12 61.44
C ARG A 978 8.57 -41.68 60.34
N ILE A 979 8.32 -40.92 59.26
CA ILE A 979 7.80 -41.46 57.99
C ILE A 979 8.98 -41.98 57.17
N LYS A 980 9.11 -43.30 57.04
CA LYS A 980 10.23 -43.94 56.32
C LYS A 980 10.05 -44.06 54.82
N ALA A 981 8.81 -44.13 54.34
CA ALA A 981 8.50 -44.27 52.94
C ALA A 981 7.09 -43.74 52.66
N ILE A 982 6.95 -43.02 51.55
CA ILE A 982 5.67 -42.71 50.93
C ILE A 982 5.55 -43.59 49.69
N LEU A 983 4.45 -44.35 49.60
CA LEU A 983 4.10 -45.14 48.43
C LEU A 983 2.77 -44.64 47.87
N PRO A 984 2.78 -43.74 46.89
CA PRO A 984 1.56 -43.29 46.24
C PRO A 984 0.96 -44.42 45.40
N THR A 985 -0.33 -44.71 45.58
CA THR A 985 -1.06 -45.76 44.85
C THR A 985 -2.20 -45.18 44.04
N SER A 986 -2.62 -45.88 42.98
CA SER A 986 -3.73 -45.50 42.10
C SER A 986 -5.10 -46.08 42.50
N ILE A 987 -5.23 -46.59 43.74
CA ILE A 987 -6.44 -47.27 44.23
C ILE A 987 -7.52 -46.25 44.56
#